data_AF-A0A1S9DWC7-F1
#
_entry.id   AF-A0A1S9DWC7-F1
#
_cell.length_a   1.000
_cell.length_b   1.000
_cell.length_c   1.000
_cell.angle_alpha   90.00
_cell.angle_beta   90.00
_cell.angle_gamma   90.00
#
_symmetry.space_group_name_H-M   'P 1'
#
loop_
_entity.id
_entity.type
_entity.pdbx_description
1 polymer ?
#
loop_
_entity_poly.entity_id
_entity_poly.type
_entity_poly.pdbx_seq_one_letter_code
_entity_poly.pdbx_strand_id
1 'polypeptide(L)'
;MVSIQPGSQQDLQIGSYVTFGVAMIMIGMRLYARQFLLGKLGPDDILIILASLVSIGELATVPKILAKGSMVALYLRLASNKTHIRFLYGVGAVILSHGIAATLVACFICEPISVIWKPEFPKGCLDMTSFNYFNGAFHVTTDILLALLPIPIVKKLQTNNRRKIGLIIAFGIGILTICASIARQVTTVIALRSRDFQWNWSAAELTTCLEINMSLICASVPAMRSLFKVYFGSTGLTNRRAYEHELDDRYMQESGARKALNDFNQPSRSLQPYANTAGEIPIDEELSIYNETLQSDTTSLASSVLNYEYENGRRYHKYGQAQYMYFRNIIRWDISITDLPYSMPNDEAEQDRLDLVHHMFSVMLNGELFLAPVENPQTILDLGTGTGIWAIDVADQFPSAKVIGNDLSPIQPSWVPPNVEFVVDDFEDVWMHDRNYFDYVHARTISGCVQDWGRLMKQAYDHLKPSGYFECAEFVIDAFSDDGTFKQDSPYREYINNLNKAGEITGRPMNVATSLKTWMKNAGFENVTEVVYVIPYGPWPKDPKLKEIGRWQYVQAPEGVEAYGLRLYTQVLGWPESEAKLHQALVKQQLRDKSLHIYGKLCVVRQFSLTIPLQVILLLTVAQDMWSMVGSVERNERKKSGARCLESM
;
A
#
# COMPACT_ATOMS: atom_id res chain seq x y z
N MET A 1 -37.07 -45.59 -4.85
CA MET A 1 -36.84 -44.54 -5.87
C MET A 1 -36.89 -43.21 -5.15
N VAL A 2 -35.83 -42.40 -5.27
CA VAL A 2 -35.76 -41.06 -4.67
C VAL A 2 -36.47 -40.10 -5.63
N SER A 3 -37.59 -39.53 -5.22
CA SER A 3 -38.31 -38.49 -5.98
C SER A 3 -38.18 -37.16 -5.24
N ILE A 4 -37.94 -36.08 -5.97
CA ILE A 4 -37.83 -34.73 -5.42
C ILE A 4 -39.22 -34.29 -4.96
N GLN A 5 -39.37 -33.93 -3.68
CA GLN A 5 -40.67 -33.52 -3.13
C GLN A 5 -41.11 -32.17 -3.72
N PRO A 6 -42.42 -31.93 -3.93
CA PRO A 6 -42.91 -30.69 -4.53
C PRO A 6 -42.45 -29.40 -3.83
N GLY A 7 -42.37 -29.39 -2.50
CA GLY A 7 -41.87 -28.23 -1.74
C GLY A 7 -40.42 -27.88 -2.06
N SER A 8 -39.58 -28.89 -2.30
CA SER A 8 -38.15 -28.67 -2.61
C SER A 8 -37.90 -28.04 -3.99
N GLN A 9 -38.82 -28.16 -4.95
CA GLN A 9 -38.71 -27.45 -6.24
C GLN A 9 -39.05 -25.96 -6.12
N GLN A 10 -40.01 -25.61 -5.27
CA GLN A 10 -40.34 -24.21 -4.99
C GLN A 10 -39.16 -23.50 -4.32
N ASP A 11 -38.52 -24.15 -3.34
CA ASP A 11 -37.32 -23.62 -2.68
C ASP A 11 -36.17 -23.41 -3.68
N LEU A 12 -35.98 -24.36 -4.59
CA LEU A 12 -34.96 -24.30 -5.64
C LEU A 12 -35.23 -23.15 -6.62
N GLN A 13 -36.50 -22.95 -7.00
CA GLN A 13 -36.94 -21.87 -7.88
C GLN A 13 -36.73 -20.49 -7.23
N ILE A 14 -37.12 -20.35 -5.95
CA ILE A 14 -36.88 -19.12 -5.17
C ILE A 14 -35.38 -18.85 -5.10
N GLY A 15 -34.57 -19.86 -4.79
CA GLY A 15 -33.12 -19.77 -4.77
C GLY A 15 -32.53 -19.29 -6.11
N SER A 16 -33.02 -19.82 -7.24
CA SER A 16 -32.58 -19.42 -8.58
C SER A 16 -32.85 -17.94 -8.85
N TYR A 17 -34.03 -17.42 -8.49
CA TYR A 17 -34.37 -16.00 -8.69
C TYR A 17 -33.56 -15.07 -7.79
N VAL A 18 -33.39 -15.43 -6.51
CA VAL A 18 -32.59 -14.65 -5.56
C VAL A 18 -31.13 -14.58 -6.04
N THR A 19 -30.54 -15.71 -6.41
CA THR A 19 -29.15 -15.76 -6.87
C THR A 19 -28.94 -15.04 -8.19
N PHE A 20 -29.92 -15.05 -9.09
CA PHE A 20 -29.89 -14.26 -10.32
C PHE A 20 -29.86 -12.76 -10.03
N GLY A 21 -30.73 -12.28 -9.13
CA GLY A 21 -30.75 -10.89 -8.69
C GLY A 21 -29.42 -10.47 -8.07
N VAL A 22 -28.87 -11.29 -7.17
CA VAL A 22 -27.55 -11.05 -6.57
C VAL A 22 -26.45 -11.03 -7.63
N ALA A 23 -26.44 -11.98 -8.58
CA ALA A 23 -25.45 -12.01 -9.64
C ALA A 23 -25.46 -10.72 -10.49
N MET A 24 -26.64 -10.24 -10.87
CA MET A 24 -26.76 -8.99 -11.65
C MET A 24 -26.31 -7.76 -10.86
N ILE A 25 -26.65 -7.67 -9.57
CA ILE A 25 -26.16 -6.61 -8.69
C ILE A 25 -24.63 -6.63 -8.60
N MET A 26 -24.04 -7.82 -8.43
CA MET A 26 -22.59 -7.99 -8.28
C MET A 26 -21.83 -7.67 -9.57
N ILE A 27 -22.39 -8.01 -10.73
CA ILE A 27 -21.85 -7.61 -12.03
C ILE A 27 -21.96 -6.09 -12.20
N GLY A 28 -23.11 -5.48 -11.87
CA GLY A 28 -23.28 -4.03 -11.90
C GLY A 28 -22.27 -3.30 -11.02
N MET A 29 -22.07 -3.78 -9.78
CA MET A 29 -21.04 -3.28 -8.87
C MET A 29 -19.63 -3.43 -9.46
N ARG A 30 -19.29 -4.60 -10.00
CA ARG A 30 -18.00 -4.85 -10.67
C ARG A 30 -17.75 -3.84 -11.79
N LEU A 31 -18.73 -3.64 -12.68
CA LEU A 31 -18.61 -2.73 -13.81
C LEU A 31 -18.51 -1.27 -13.35
N TYR A 32 -19.29 -0.89 -12.35
CA TYR A 32 -19.21 0.44 -11.73
C TYR A 32 -17.81 0.69 -11.15
N ALA A 33 -17.27 -0.28 -10.40
CA ALA A 33 -15.92 -0.20 -9.84
C ALA A 33 -14.84 -0.06 -10.91
N ARG A 34 -14.94 -0.85 -11.98
CA ARG A 34 -13.93 -0.87 -13.06
C ARG A 34 -13.98 0.38 -13.93
N GLN A 35 -15.18 0.80 -14.31
CA GLN A 35 -15.38 1.93 -15.21
C GLN A 35 -15.17 3.26 -14.49
N PHE A 36 -15.77 3.45 -13.31
CA PHE A 36 -15.80 4.75 -12.64
C PHE A 36 -14.72 4.92 -11.56
N LEU A 37 -14.26 3.85 -10.90
CA LEU A 37 -13.19 3.96 -9.88
C LEU A 37 -11.79 3.69 -10.44
N LEU A 38 -11.66 2.82 -11.44
CA LEU A 38 -10.36 2.42 -12.00
C LEU A 38 -10.12 2.92 -13.43
N GLY A 39 -11.14 3.50 -14.08
CA GLY A 39 -11.03 4.16 -15.38
C GLY A 39 -10.72 3.26 -16.58
N LYS A 40 -10.68 1.93 -16.42
CA LYS A 40 -10.34 0.98 -17.50
C LYS A 40 -11.08 -0.36 -17.35
N LEU A 41 -11.75 -0.80 -18.42
CA LEU A 41 -12.32 -2.14 -18.55
C LEU A 41 -11.30 -3.12 -19.12
N GLY A 42 -11.33 -4.35 -18.61
CA GLY A 42 -10.46 -5.42 -19.08
C GLY A 42 -11.19 -6.50 -19.90
N PRO A 43 -10.45 -7.41 -20.56
CA PRO A 43 -11.04 -8.58 -21.22
C PRO A 43 -11.86 -9.49 -20.30
N ASP A 44 -11.54 -9.54 -19.00
CA ASP A 44 -12.33 -10.25 -17.99
C ASP A 44 -13.73 -9.64 -17.81
N ASP A 45 -13.85 -8.32 -17.94
CA ASP A 45 -15.12 -7.60 -17.80
C ASP A 45 -16.00 -7.79 -19.06
N ILE A 46 -15.40 -7.88 -20.25
CA ILE A 46 -16.12 -8.22 -21.49
C ILE A 46 -16.68 -9.64 -21.39
N LEU A 47 -15.87 -10.60 -20.93
CA LEU A 47 -16.29 -11.99 -20.80
C LEU A 47 -17.44 -12.17 -19.80
N ILE A 48 -17.46 -11.41 -18.69
CA ILE A 48 -18.56 -11.51 -17.71
C ILE A 48 -19.86 -10.87 -18.23
N ILE A 49 -19.77 -9.80 -19.03
CA ILE A 49 -20.93 -9.20 -19.70
C ILE A 49 -21.52 -10.18 -20.73
N LEU A 50 -20.67 -10.81 -21.53
CA LEU A 50 -21.14 -11.83 -22.49
C LEU A 50 -21.74 -13.04 -21.75
N ALA A 51 -21.14 -13.46 -20.64
CA ALA A 51 -21.67 -14.56 -19.82
C ALA A 51 -23.08 -14.23 -19.28
N SER A 52 -23.32 -13.01 -18.80
CA SER A 52 -24.63 -12.61 -18.27
C SER A 52 -25.69 -12.50 -19.37
N LEU A 53 -25.34 -11.96 -20.54
CA LEU A 53 -26.27 -11.88 -21.67
C LEU A 53 -26.69 -13.27 -22.16
N VAL A 54 -25.73 -14.20 -22.28
CA VAL A 54 -26.01 -15.57 -22.73
C VAL A 54 -26.73 -16.40 -21.64
N SER A 55 -26.58 -16.05 -20.36
CA SER A 55 -27.29 -16.74 -19.27
C SER A 55 -28.81 -16.59 -19.34
N ILE A 56 -29.31 -15.52 -19.98
CA ILE A 56 -30.75 -15.28 -20.18
C ILE A 56 -31.34 -16.23 -21.25
N GLY A 57 -30.50 -16.73 -22.17
CA GLY A 57 -30.91 -17.62 -23.27
C GLY A 57 -30.77 -19.13 -22.97
N GLU A 58 -30.51 -19.51 -21.72
CA GLU A 58 -30.43 -20.91 -21.23
C GLU A 58 -29.52 -21.86 -22.04
N LEU A 59 -28.50 -21.34 -22.73
CA LEU A 59 -27.42 -22.17 -23.27
C LEU A 59 -26.50 -22.64 -22.15
N ALA A 60 -26.96 -23.57 -21.31
CA ALA A 60 -26.37 -23.93 -20.01
C ALA A 60 -24.83 -23.97 -19.99
N THR A 61 -24.18 -24.53 -21.02
CA THR A 61 -22.72 -24.68 -21.10
C THR A 61 -21.98 -23.35 -21.33
N VAL A 62 -22.49 -22.45 -22.17
CA VAL A 62 -21.74 -21.28 -22.65
C VAL A 62 -21.47 -20.24 -21.55
N PRO A 63 -22.44 -19.81 -20.72
CA PRO A 63 -22.22 -18.88 -19.62
C PRO A 63 -21.17 -19.39 -18.63
N LYS A 64 -21.16 -20.70 -18.34
CA LYS A 64 -20.18 -21.31 -17.42
C LYS A 64 -18.75 -21.17 -17.95
N ILE A 65 -18.56 -21.40 -19.25
CA ILE A 65 -17.25 -21.26 -19.89
C ILE A 65 -16.79 -19.81 -19.93
N LEU A 66 -17.68 -18.87 -20.24
CA LEU A 66 -17.37 -17.44 -20.24
C LEU A 66 -17.06 -16.90 -18.83
N ALA A 67 -17.80 -17.33 -17.81
CA ALA A 67 -17.52 -16.98 -16.42
C ALA A 67 -16.15 -17.50 -15.95
N LYS A 68 -15.82 -18.76 -16.27
CA LYS A 68 -14.50 -19.34 -15.99
C LYS A 68 -13.39 -18.66 -16.79
N GLY A 69 -13.65 -18.28 -18.03
CA GLY A 69 -12.75 -17.47 -18.86
C GLY A 69 -12.47 -16.10 -18.24
N SER A 70 -13.49 -15.43 -17.67
CA SER A 70 -13.33 -14.17 -16.94
C SER A 70 -12.39 -14.35 -15.73
N MET A 71 -12.52 -15.45 -14.98
CA MET A 71 -11.62 -15.77 -13.86
C MET A 71 -10.18 -16.00 -14.32
N VAL A 72 -9.97 -16.77 -15.39
CA VAL A 72 -8.62 -17.00 -15.95
C VAL A 72 -8.00 -15.70 -16.45
N ALA A 73 -8.76 -14.85 -17.17
CA ALA A 73 -8.29 -13.56 -17.64
C ALA A 73 -7.91 -12.61 -16.48
N LEU A 74 -8.68 -12.64 -15.39
CA LEU A 74 -8.35 -11.92 -14.17
C LEU A 74 -7.05 -12.47 -13.54
N TYR A 75 -6.88 -13.79 -13.44
CA TYR A 75 -5.67 -14.39 -12.86
C TYR A 75 -4.43 -14.15 -13.72
N LEU A 76 -4.57 -14.11 -15.05
CA LEU A 76 -3.51 -13.70 -15.97
C LEU A 76 -3.07 -12.26 -15.71
N ARG A 77 -4.01 -11.35 -15.41
CA ARG A 77 -3.68 -9.97 -15.02
C ARG A 77 -2.94 -9.88 -13.68
N LEU A 78 -3.22 -10.81 -12.75
CA LEU A 78 -2.60 -10.83 -11.42
C LEU A 78 -1.26 -11.58 -11.38
N ALA A 79 -0.94 -12.38 -12.40
CA ALA A 79 0.25 -13.21 -12.41
C ALA A 79 1.49 -12.42 -12.88
N SER A 80 2.56 -12.45 -12.09
CA SER A 80 3.88 -11.88 -12.46
C SER A 80 4.86 -12.93 -13.00
N ASN A 81 4.65 -14.21 -12.71
CA ASN A 81 5.57 -15.29 -13.05
C ASN A 81 5.26 -15.91 -14.43
N LYS A 82 6.26 -15.95 -15.32
CA LYS A 82 6.15 -16.49 -16.69
C LYS A 82 5.68 -17.95 -16.75
N THR A 83 6.10 -18.82 -15.84
CA THR A 83 5.67 -20.23 -15.79
C THR A 83 4.19 -20.32 -15.40
N HIS A 84 3.76 -19.48 -14.46
CA HIS A 84 2.38 -19.43 -14.02
C HIS A 84 1.44 -18.86 -15.10
N ILE A 85 1.90 -17.85 -15.84
CA ILE A 85 1.20 -17.31 -17.01
C ILE A 85 1.00 -18.39 -18.09
N ARG A 86 2.04 -19.16 -18.43
CA ARG A 86 1.93 -20.28 -19.39
C ARG A 86 0.92 -21.35 -18.92
N PHE A 87 0.96 -21.69 -17.63
CA PHE A 87 0.01 -22.62 -17.04
C PHE A 87 -1.44 -22.11 -17.16
N LEU A 88 -1.69 -20.83 -16.85
CA LEU A 88 -3.00 -20.20 -16.96
C LEU A 88 -3.54 -20.19 -18.40
N TYR A 89 -2.69 -19.91 -19.40
CA TYR A 89 -3.09 -20.05 -20.81
C TYR A 89 -3.48 -21.49 -21.15
N GLY A 90 -2.74 -22.49 -20.64
CA GLY A 90 -3.08 -23.90 -20.80
C GLY A 90 -4.44 -24.25 -20.19
N VAL A 91 -4.71 -23.81 -18.95
CA VAL A 91 -6.00 -23.99 -18.28
C VAL A 91 -7.14 -23.34 -19.06
N GLY A 92 -6.94 -22.11 -19.53
CA GLY A 92 -7.92 -21.40 -20.37
C GLY A 92 -8.22 -22.14 -21.67
N ALA A 93 -7.20 -22.66 -22.35
CA ALA A 93 -7.36 -23.43 -23.59
C ALA A 93 -8.11 -24.76 -23.37
N VAL A 94 -7.87 -25.45 -22.26
CA VAL A 94 -8.59 -26.68 -21.90
C VAL A 94 -10.06 -26.41 -21.60
N ILE A 95 -10.36 -25.34 -20.84
CA ILE A 95 -11.73 -24.95 -20.54
C ILE A 95 -12.48 -24.55 -21.82
N LEU A 96 -11.86 -23.74 -22.68
CA LEU A 96 -12.46 -23.30 -23.93
C LEU A 96 -12.70 -24.47 -24.90
N SER A 97 -11.71 -25.36 -25.08
CA SER A 97 -11.84 -26.51 -25.98
C SER A 97 -12.94 -27.48 -25.53
N HIS A 98 -13.03 -27.76 -24.23
CA HIS A 98 -14.14 -28.52 -23.67
C HIS A 98 -15.49 -27.82 -23.89
N GLY A 99 -15.57 -26.51 -23.66
CA GLY A 99 -16.78 -25.73 -23.89
C GLY A 99 -17.31 -25.83 -25.33
N ILE A 100 -16.41 -25.70 -26.31
CA ILE A 100 -16.74 -25.85 -27.73
C ILE A 100 -17.21 -27.28 -28.01
N ALA A 101 -16.46 -28.29 -27.57
CA ALA A 101 -16.80 -29.69 -27.80
C ALA A 101 -18.15 -30.08 -27.17
N ALA A 102 -18.37 -29.72 -25.90
CA ALA A 102 -19.61 -30.01 -25.19
C ALA A 102 -20.81 -29.32 -25.82
N THR A 103 -20.65 -28.09 -26.32
CA THR A 103 -21.71 -27.37 -27.04
C THR A 103 -22.04 -28.05 -28.37
N LEU A 104 -21.02 -28.46 -29.14
CA LEU A 104 -21.23 -29.20 -30.39
C LEU A 104 -21.94 -30.53 -30.14
N VAL A 105 -21.53 -31.30 -29.14
CA VAL A 105 -22.19 -32.57 -28.79
C VAL A 105 -23.63 -32.33 -28.31
N ALA A 106 -23.89 -31.28 -27.53
CA ALA A 106 -25.25 -30.93 -27.12
C ALA A 106 -26.15 -30.56 -28.31
N CYS A 107 -25.62 -29.80 -29.27
CA CYS A 107 -26.35 -29.45 -30.49
C CYS A 107 -26.62 -30.65 -31.41
N PHE A 108 -25.70 -31.61 -31.47
CA PHE A 108 -25.77 -32.77 -32.37
C PHE A 108 -25.89 -34.11 -31.64
N ILE A 109 -26.59 -34.13 -30.50
CA ILE A 109 -26.64 -35.30 -29.61
C ILE A 109 -27.37 -36.51 -30.23
N CYS A 110 -28.22 -36.30 -31.24
CA CYS A 110 -28.95 -37.35 -31.94
C CYS A 110 -28.69 -37.31 -33.45
N GLU A 111 -28.68 -38.49 -34.08
CA GLU A 111 -28.58 -38.63 -35.53
C GLU A 111 -29.81 -39.39 -36.10
N PRO A 112 -30.67 -38.73 -36.89
CA PRO A 112 -30.72 -37.29 -37.20
C PRO A 112 -31.24 -36.44 -36.02
N ILE A 113 -30.85 -35.16 -35.96
CA ILE A 113 -31.23 -34.23 -34.88
C ILE A 113 -32.75 -34.13 -34.63
N SER A 114 -33.56 -34.43 -35.66
CA SER A 114 -35.02 -34.43 -35.55
C SER A 114 -35.57 -35.44 -34.53
N VAL A 115 -34.79 -36.46 -34.14
CA VAL A 115 -35.18 -37.48 -33.14
C VAL A 115 -35.44 -36.88 -31.76
N ILE A 116 -34.81 -35.74 -31.41
CA ILE A 116 -35.02 -35.04 -30.14
C ILE A 116 -36.50 -34.66 -29.92
N TRP A 117 -37.24 -34.42 -31.01
CA TRP A 117 -38.61 -33.95 -31.00
C TRP A 117 -39.63 -35.05 -31.25
N LYS A 118 -39.20 -36.32 -31.29
CA LYS A 118 -40.07 -37.45 -31.61
C LYS A 118 -40.25 -38.40 -30.43
N PRO A 119 -41.36 -39.16 -30.38
CA PRO A 119 -41.63 -40.11 -29.30
C PRO A 119 -40.61 -41.25 -29.18
N GLU A 120 -39.80 -41.50 -30.21
CA GLU A 120 -38.75 -42.52 -30.20
C GLU A 120 -37.51 -42.14 -29.37
N PHE A 121 -37.44 -40.91 -28.86
CA PHE A 121 -36.38 -40.46 -27.94
C PHE A 121 -36.25 -41.41 -26.74
N PRO A 122 -35.04 -41.90 -26.39
CA PRO A 122 -33.72 -41.49 -26.88
C PRO A 122 -33.04 -42.43 -27.90
N LYS A 123 -33.78 -43.26 -28.66
CA LYS A 123 -33.16 -44.21 -29.63
C LYS A 123 -32.50 -43.46 -30.80
N GLY A 124 -31.21 -43.69 -31.04
CA GLY A 124 -30.43 -42.97 -32.07
C GLY A 124 -29.69 -41.73 -31.55
N CYS A 125 -29.69 -41.52 -30.23
CA CYS A 125 -28.93 -40.47 -29.55
C CYS A 125 -27.70 -41.04 -28.82
N LEU A 126 -26.68 -40.19 -28.64
CA LEU A 126 -25.51 -40.48 -27.81
C LEU A 126 -25.95 -40.73 -26.36
N ASP A 127 -25.23 -41.58 -25.62
CA ASP A 127 -25.59 -41.89 -24.23
C ASP A 127 -25.54 -40.63 -23.35
N MET A 128 -26.74 -40.11 -23.09
CA MET A 128 -26.95 -38.90 -22.33
C MET A 128 -26.46 -39.07 -20.88
N THR A 129 -26.45 -40.29 -20.36
CA THR A 129 -25.94 -40.57 -19.01
C THR A 129 -24.43 -40.36 -18.95
N SER A 130 -23.70 -41.02 -19.85
CA SER A 130 -22.23 -40.88 -19.93
C SER A 130 -21.80 -39.44 -20.24
N PHE A 131 -22.48 -38.77 -21.17
CA PHE A 131 -22.21 -37.37 -21.50
C PHE A 131 -22.38 -36.43 -20.30
N ASN A 132 -23.50 -36.55 -19.56
CA ASN A 132 -23.76 -35.70 -18.40
C ASN A 132 -22.81 -35.97 -17.23
N TYR A 133 -22.40 -37.22 -17.00
CA TYR A 133 -21.38 -37.54 -15.98
C TYR A 133 -20.02 -36.93 -16.33
N PHE A 134 -19.59 -37.04 -17.58
CA PHE A 134 -18.32 -36.48 -18.01
C PHE A 134 -18.30 -34.95 -17.90
N ASN A 135 -19.32 -34.26 -18.42
CA ASN A 135 -19.41 -32.80 -18.31
C ASN A 135 -19.49 -32.35 -16.86
N GLY A 136 -20.25 -33.05 -16.02
CA GLY A 136 -20.32 -32.73 -14.60
C GLY A 136 -18.99 -32.89 -13.88
N ALA A 137 -18.28 -34.00 -14.11
CA ALA A 137 -16.96 -34.22 -13.54
C ALA A 137 -15.96 -33.14 -14.00
N PHE A 138 -15.99 -32.77 -15.28
CA PHE A 138 -15.14 -31.71 -15.82
C PHE A 138 -15.43 -30.35 -15.18
N HIS A 139 -16.71 -29.97 -15.04
CA HIS A 139 -17.09 -28.70 -14.41
C HIS A 139 -16.68 -28.65 -12.94
N VAL A 140 -16.95 -29.70 -12.15
CA VAL A 140 -16.52 -29.79 -10.74
C VAL A 140 -15.00 -29.70 -10.62
N THR A 141 -14.26 -30.41 -11.47
CA THR A 141 -12.78 -30.41 -11.44
C THR A 141 -12.22 -29.03 -11.78
N THR A 142 -12.79 -28.37 -12.79
CA THR A 142 -12.35 -27.02 -13.17
C THR A 142 -12.74 -25.96 -12.13
N ASP A 143 -13.85 -26.11 -11.42
CA ASP A 143 -14.23 -25.24 -10.30
C ASP A 143 -13.23 -25.38 -9.14
N ILE A 144 -12.88 -26.62 -8.77
CA ILE A 144 -11.85 -26.88 -7.76
C ILE A 144 -10.50 -26.28 -8.19
N LEU A 145 -10.09 -26.50 -9.44
CA LEU A 145 -8.82 -25.98 -9.95
C LEU A 145 -8.77 -24.44 -9.87
N LEU A 146 -9.81 -23.75 -10.36
CA LEU A 146 -9.86 -22.29 -10.34
C LEU A 146 -10.00 -21.73 -8.93
N ALA A 147 -10.70 -22.43 -8.04
CA ALA A 147 -10.77 -22.08 -6.63
C ALA A 147 -9.40 -22.21 -5.94
N LEU A 148 -8.55 -23.17 -6.31
CA LEU A 148 -7.24 -23.37 -5.67
C LEU A 148 -6.11 -22.50 -6.29
N LEU A 149 -6.24 -22.13 -7.56
CA LEU A 149 -5.23 -21.39 -8.32
C LEU A 149 -4.73 -20.08 -7.66
N PRO A 150 -5.57 -19.24 -7.04
CA PRO A 150 -5.07 -18.02 -6.38
C PRO A 150 -4.27 -18.29 -5.09
N ILE A 151 -4.34 -19.48 -4.47
CA ILE A 151 -3.68 -19.76 -3.18
C ILE A 151 -2.16 -19.58 -3.25
N PRO A 152 -1.42 -20.16 -4.22
CA PRO A 152 0.04 -20.02 -4.26
C PRO A 152 0.50 -18.61 -4.64
N ILE A 153 -0.26 -17.89 -5.47
CA ILE A 153 0.00 -16.49 -5.83
C ILE A 153 -0.07 -15.61 -4.58
N VAL A 154 -1.10 -15.85 -3.77
CA VAL A 154 -1.38 -15.09 -2.55
C VAL A 154 -0.44 -15.48 -1.41
N LYS A 155 -0.08 -16.76 -1.29
CA LYS A 155 0.83 -17.25 -0.24
C LYS A 155 2.25 -16.70 -0.38
N LYS A 156 2.64 -16.29 -1.59
CA LYS A 156 3.92 -15.59 -1.85
C LYS A 156 3.82 -14.07 -1.67
N LEU A 157 2.63 -13.54 -1.39
CA LEU A 157 2.36 -12.14 -1.15
C LEU A 157 2.30 -11.92 0.39
N GLN A 158 3.33 -11.30 0.98
CA GLN A 158 3.31 -10.88 2.38
C GLN A 158 2.15 -9.88 2.59
N THR A 159 1.00 -10.33 3.12
CA THR A 159 -0.24 -9.56 3.11
C THR A 159 -0.93 -9.52 4.48
N ASN A 160 -1.54 -8.36 4.79
CA ASN A 160 -2.38 -8.12 5.97
C ASN A 160 -3.54 -9.15 6.10
N ASN A 161 -3.92 -9.46 7.33
CA ASN A 161 -5.09 -10.23 7.76
C ASN A 161 -6.39 -9.75 7.11
N ARG A 162 -6.51 -8.47 6.73
CA ARG A 162 -7.66 -7.96 5.95
C ARG A 162 -7.70 -8.48 4.51
N ARG A 163 -6.53 -8.58 3.86
CA ARG A 163 -6.40 -9.23 2.55
C ARG A 163 -6.69 -10.72 2.67
N LYS A 164 -6.27 -11.35 3.78
CA LYS A 164 -6.58 -12.75 4.14
C LYS A 164 -8.09 -12.98 4.34
N ILE A 165 -8.81 -12.08 5.01
CA ILE A 165 -10.27 -12.14 5.19
C ILE A 165 -11.00 -12.00 3.85
N GLY A 166 -10.62 -11.02 3.01
CA GLY A 166 -11.17 -10.88 1.66
C GLY A 166 -10.95 -12.13 0.79
N LEU A 167 -9.79 -12.78 0.96
CA LEU A 167 -9.48 -14.07 0.36
C LEU A 167 -10.33 -15.21 0.91
N ILE A 168 -10.50 -15.31 2.23
CA ILE A 168 -11.40 -16.30 2.85
C ILE A 168 -12.83 -16.15 2.34
N ILE A 169 -13.32 -14.92 2.19
CA ILE A 169 -14.65 -14.64 1.62
C ILE A 169 -14.71 -15.09 0.15
N ALA A 170 -13.69 -14.78 -0.66
CA ALA A 170 -13.61 -15.22 -2.05
C ALA A 170 -13.55 -16.75 -2.19
N PHE A 171 -12.76 -17.44 -1.35
CA PHE A 171 -12.70 -18.90 -1.30
C PHE A 171 -14.01 -19.53 -0.79
N GLY A 172 -14.66 -18.92 0.21
CA GLY A 172 -15.94 -19.37 0.73
C GLY A 172 -17.03 -19.36 -0.34
N ILE A 173 -17.06 -18.33 -1.18
CA ILE A 173 -17.97 -18.25 -2.34
C ILE A 173 -17.59 -19.28 -3.42
N GLY A 174 -16.30 -19.51 -3.64
CA GLY A 174 -15.82 -20.58 -4.53
C GLY A 174 -16.14 -22.01 -4.05
N ILE A 175 -16.42 -22.21 -2.76
CA ILE A 175 -16.93 -23.50 -2.25
C ILE A 175 -18.42 -23.66 -2.58
N LEU A 176 -19.20 -22.56 -2.54
CA LEU A 176 -20.62 -22.59 -2.87
C LEU A 176 -20.87 -22.95 -4.35
N THR A 177 -20.00 -22.53 -5.27
CA THR A 177 -20.06 -22.96 -6.67
C THR A 177 -19.84 -24.46 -6.80
N ILE A 178 -18.84 -25.02 -6.11
CA ILE A 178 -18.58 -26.47 -6.10
C ILE A 178 -19.78 -27.24 -5.56
N CYS A 179 -20.41 -26.77 -4.47
CA CYS A 179 -21.62 -27.36 -3.92
C CYS A 179 -22.78 -27.34 -4.93
N ALA A 180 -22.99 -26.24 -5.64
CA ALA A 180 -24.01 -26.13 -6.69
C ALA A 180 -23.72 -27.08 -7.87
N SER A 181 -22.46 -27.20 -8.29
CA SER A 181 -22.04 -28.11 -9.36
C SER A 181 -22.26 -29.59 -8.99
N ILE A 182 -22.03 -29.95 -7.72
CA ILE A 182 -22.32 -31.31 -7.19
C ILE A 182 -23.83 -31.53 -7.09
N ALA A 183 -24.58 -30.56 -6.56
CA ALA A 183 -26.04 -30.65 -6.44
C ALA A 183 -26.69 -30.88 -7.82
N ARG A 184 -26.23 -30.16 -8.85
CA ARG A 184 -26.67 -30.35 -10.23
C ARG A 184 -26.45 -31.79 -10.69
N GLN A 185 -25.27 -32.34 -10.44
CA GLN A 185 -24.97 -33.71 -10.84
C GLN A 185 -25.91 -34.72 -10.17
N VAL A 186 -26.22 -34.53 -8.88
CA VAL A 186 -27.18 -35.37 -8.16
C VAL A 186 -28.58 -35.26 -8.76
N THR A 187 -29.07 -34.04 -9.03
CA THR A 187 -30.39 -33.83 -9.62
C THR A 187 -30.50 -34.40 -11.04
N THR A 188 -29.45 -34.27 -11.85
CA THR A 188 -29.40 -34.85 -13.20
C THR A 188 -29.45 -36.38 -13.16
N VAL A 189 -28.76 -37.01 -12.21
CA VAL A 189 -28.79 -38.48 -12.04
C VAL A 189 -30.17 -38.96 -11.58
N ILE A 190 -30.82 -38.22 -10.68
CA ILE A 190 -32.20 -38.51 -10.26
C ILE A 190 -33.15 -38.38 -11.45
N ALA A 191 -33.02 -37.31 -12.23
CA ALA A 191 -33.86 -37.07 -13.41
C ALA A 191 -33.75 -38.19 -14.45
N LEU A 192 -32.52 -38.56 -14.83
CA LEU A 192 -32.23 -39.60 -15.82
C LEU A 192 -32.69 -41.01 -15.39
N ARG A 193 -32.86 -41.26 -14.08
CA ARG A 193 -33.29 -42.56 -13.54
C ARG A 193 -34.77 -42.58 -13.12
N SER A 194 -35.45 -41.45 -13.19
CA SER A 194 -36.85 -41.32 -12.78
C SER A 194 -37.80 -41.72 -13.90
N ARG A 195 -38.97 -42.26 -13.53
CA ARG A 195 -40.06 -42.52 -14.49
C ARG A 195 -40.71 -41.23 -15.00
N ASP A 196 -40.73 -40.20 -14.16
CA ASP A 196 -41.22 -38.86 -14.49
C ASP A 196 -40.02 -37.96 -14.82
N PHE A 197 -39.48 -38.16 -16.03
CA PHE A 197 -38.30 -37.46 -16.51
C PHE A 197 -38.53 -35.95 -16.52
N GLN A 198 -39.66 -35.49 -17.06
CA GLN A 198 -40.01 -34.08 -17.18
C GLN A 198 -40.06 -33.38 -15.82
N TRP A 199 -40.71 -33.99 -14.82
CA TRP A 199 -40.79 -33.41 -13.48
C TRP A 199 -39.42 -33.30 -12.80
N ASN A 200 -38.57 -34.32 -12.89
CA ASN A 200 -37.27 -34.29 -12.22
C ASN A 200 -36.22 -33.51 -13.02
N TRP A 201 -36.39 -33.40 -14.34
CA TRP A 201 -35.53 -32.61 -15.20
C TRP A 201 -35.67 -31.11 -14.93
N SER A 202 -36.88 -30.62 -14.62
CA SER A 202 -37.06 -29.21 -14.22
C SER A 202 -36.27 -28.84 -12.97
N ALA A 203 -36.13 -29.76 -12.01
CA ALA A 203 -35.25 -29.56 -10.85
C ALA A 203 -33.76 -29.55 -11.24
N ALA A 204 -33.35 -30.37 -12.21
CA ALA A 204 -31.98 -30.36 -12.72
C ALA A 204 -31.68 -29.05 -13.47
N GLU A 205 -32.65 -28.49 -14.18
CA GLU A 205 -32.56 -27.21 -14.87
C GLU A 205 -32.45 -26.04 -13.89
N LEU A 206 -33.35 -25.97 -12.91
CA LEU A 206 -33.28 -24.96 -11.85
C LEU A 206 -31.95 -25.01 -11.08
N THR A 207 -31.39 -26.20 -10.84
CA THR A 207 -30.07 -26.34 -10.21
C THR A 207 -28.94 -25.88 -11.14
N THR A 208 -29.12 -26.00 -12.46
CA THR A 208 -28.19 -25.46 -13.47
C THR A 208 -28.20 -23.93 -13.47
N CYS A 209 -29.37 -23.30 -13.32
CA CYS A 209 -29.46 -21.85 -13.14
C CYS A 209 -28.70 -21.39 -11.87
N LEU A 210 -28.87 -22.10 -10.75
CA LEU A 210 -28.14 -21.83 -9.51
C LEU A 210 -26.62 -21.91 -9.71
N GLU A 211 -26.12 -22.95 -10.38
CA GLU A 211 -24.70 -23.13 -10.67
C GLU A 211 -24.13 -21.99 -11.53
N ILE A 212 -24.87 -21.56 -12.56
CA ILE A 212 -24.50 -20.41 -13.41
C ILE A 212 -24.44 -19.12 -12.58
N ASN A 213 -25.48 -18.85 -11.79
CA ASN A 213 -25.56 -17.64 -10.97
C ASN A 213 -24.42 -17.59 -9.95
N MET A 214 -24.12 -18.71 -9.27
CA MET A 214 -22.99 -18.79 -8.34
C MET A 214 -21.64 -18.57 -9.05
N SER A 215 -21.49 -19.09 -10.28
CA SER A 215 -20.28 -18.90 -11.08
C SER A 215 -20.07 -17.43 -11.46
N LEU A 216 -21.14 -16.71 -11.83
CA LEU A 216 -21.10 -15.28 -12.14
C LEU A 216 -20.76 -14.43 -10.90
N ILE A 217 -21.34 -14.79 -9.75
CA ILE A 217 -21.02 -14.16 -8.45
C ILE A 217 -19.54 -14.38 -8.13
N CYS A 218 -19.07 -15.63 -8.15
CA CYS A 218 -17.69 -15.98 -7.85
C CYS A 218 -16.68 -15.26 -8.75
N ALA A 219 -16.96 -15.18 -10.05
CA ALA A 219 -16.11 -14.47 -11.00
C ALA A 219 -16.06 -12.95 -10.76
N SER A 220 -17.08 -12.38 -10.13
CA SER A 220 -17.18 -10.93 -9.89
C SER A 220 -16.56 -10.50 -8.56
N VAL A 221 -16.51 -11.37 -7.56
CA VAL A 221 -16.02 -11.07 -6.20
C VAL A 221 -14.60 -10.48 -6.16
N PRO A 222 -13.59 -11.04 -6.84
CA PRO A 222 -12.24 -10.50 -6.79
C PRO A 222 -12.12 -9.04 -7.28
N ALA A 223 -12.97 -8.65 -8.23
CA ALA A 223 -12.98 -7.30 -8.80
C ALA A 223 -13.64 -6.26 -7.87
N MET A 224 -14.44 -6.68 -6.89
CA MET A 224 -15.13 -5.78 -5.95
C MET A 224 -14.25 -5.25 -4.81
N ARG A 225 -13.00 -5.73 -4.70
CA ARG A 225 -12.06 -5.27 -3.66
C ARG A 225 -11.92 -3.74 -3.63
N SER A 226 -11.94 -3.08 -4.78
CA SER A 226 -11.87 -1.61 -4.88
C SER A 226 -13.09 -0.91 -4.27
N LEU A 227 -14.29 -1.48 -4.40
CA LEU A 227 -15.51 -0.94 -3.78
C LEU A 227 -15.50 -1.08 -2.26
N PHE A 228 -15.02 -2.21 -1.75
CA PHE A 228 -14.87 -2.38 -0.30
C PHE A 228 -13.91 -1.36 0.31
N LYS A 229 -12.86 -0.96 -0.43
CA LYS A 229 -11.96 0.12 0.01
C LYS A 229 -12.67 1.48 0.04
N VAL A 230 -13.45 1.82 -0.98
CA VAL A 230 -14.07 3.15 -1.10
C VAL A 230 -15.27 3.34 -0.16
N TYR A 231 -16.14 2.33 -0.03
CA TYR A 231 -17.40 2.47 0.73
C TYR A 231 -17.31 1.99 2.18
N PHE A 232 -16.44 1.01 2.48
CA PHE A 232 -16.25 0.49 3.84
C PHE A 232 -14.90 0.89 4.44
N GLY A 233 -14.01 1.52 3.67
CA GLY A 233 -12.77 2.10 4.13
C GLY A 233 -12.95 3.51 4.67
N SER A 234 -13.82 3.68 5.68
CA SER A 234 -13.77 4.83 6.58
C SER A 234 -14.33 4.45 7.94
N THR A 235 -13.49 3.78 8.72
CA THR A 235 -13.49 3.92 10.18
C THR A 235 -12.05 4.16 10.59
N GLY A 236 -11.58 5.39 10.38
CA GLY A 236 -10.18 5.82 10.57
C GLY A 236 -9.60 5.60 11.97
N LEU A 237 -10.43 5.33 12.98
CA LEU A 237 -9.98 5.11 14.37
C LEU A 237 -9.68 3.64 14.70
N THR A 238 -10.36 2.67 14.08
CA THR A 238 -10.13 1.22 14.30
C THR A 238 -9.06 0.66 13.38
N ASN A 239 -8.85 1.31 12.23
CA ASN A 239 -7.88 0.89 11.23
C ASN A 239 -6.43 1.15 11.66
N ARG A 240 -6.21 2.27 12.36
CA ARG A 240 -4.91 2.62 12.92
C ARG A 240 -4.44 1.59 13.94
N ARG A 241 -5.26 1.27 14.95
CA ARG A 241 -4.91 0.25 15.96
C ARG A 241 -4.74 -1.15 15.38
N ALA A 242 -5.49 -1.51 14.33
CA ALA A 242 -5.35 -2.81 13.68
C ALA A 242 -4.09 -2.88 12.80
N TYR A 243 -3.71 -1.78 12.14
CA TYR A 243 -2.47 -1.65 11.38
C TYR A 243 -1.26 -1.58 12.31
N GLU A 244 -1.34 -0.79 13.39
CA GLU A 244 -0.37 -0.75 14.47
C GLU A 244 -0.21 -2.14 15.10
N HIS A 245 -1.29 -2.87 15.41
CA HIS A 245 -1.24 -4.24 15.94
C HIS A 245 -0.76 -5.28 14.92
N GLU A 246 -1.04 -5.11 13.62
CA GLU A 246 -0.50 -5.98 12.55
C GLU A 246 0.96 -5.68 12.21
N LEU A 247 1.41 -4.43 12.35
CA LEU A 247 2.82 -4.04 12.30
C LEU A 247 3.53 -4.56 13.55
N ASP A 248 2.97 -4.36 14.74
CA ASP A 248 3.50 -4.91 16.00
C ASP A 248 3.61 -6.43 15.88
N ASP A 249 2.56 -7.14 15.43
CA ASP A 249 2.59 -8.59 15.26
C ASP A 249 3.54 -9.07 14.16
N ARG A 250 3.58 -8.40 12.99
CA ARG A 250 4.47 -8.80 11.87
C ARG A 250 5.92 -8.50 12.17
N TYR A 251 6.27 -7.33 12.69
CA TYR A 251 7.64 -7.01 13.07
C TYR A 251 8.08 -7.81 14.30
N MET A 252 7.21 -8.06 15.29
CA MET A 252 7.50 -9.03 16.35
C MET A 252 7.69 -10.45 15.83
N GLN A 253 7.14 -10.84 14.67
CA GLN A 253 7.33 -12.18 14.11
C GLN A 253 8.50 -12.29 13.12
N GLU A 254 8.76 -11.27 12.29
CA GLU A 254 9.69 -11.32 11.15
C GLU A 254 11.05 -10.62 11.40
N SER A 255 11.13 -9.52 12.16
CA SER A 255 12.35 -8.68 12.23
C SER A 255 13.39 -9.09 13.27
N GLY A 256 13.30 -10.30 13.84
CA GLY A 256 14.16 -10.68 14.97
C GLY A 256 13.94 -9.83 16.24
N ALA A 257 13.01 -8.88 16.25
CA ALA A 257 12.69 -8.04 17.40
C ALA A 257 12.16 -8.85 18.58
N ARG A 258 11.33 -9.88 18.38
CA ARG A 258 10.92 -10.81 19.44
C ARG A 258 12.03 -11.77 19.85
N LYS A 259 12.99 -12.07 18.97
CA LYS A 259 14.22 -12.78 19.36
C LYS A 259 15.09 -11.87 20.22
N ALA A 260 15.28 -10.60 19.87
CA ALA A 260 15.97 -9.60 20.70
C ALA A 260 15.23 -9.31 22.02
N LEU A 261 13.89 -9.32 22.03
CA LEU A 261 13.03 -9.17 23.21
C LEU A 261 12.93 -10.45 24.06
N ASN A 262 13.12 -11.63 23.46
CA ASN A 262 13.22 -12.91 24.18
C ASN A 262 14.64 -13.17 24.70
N ASP A 263 15.67 -12.79 23.93
CA ASP A 263 17.07 -12.72 24.33
C ASP A 263 17.26 -11.70 25.45
N PHE A 264 16.43 -10.64 25.49
CA PHE A 264 16.32 -9.69 26.62
C PHE A 264 15.89 -10.38 27.92
N ASN A 265 15.06 -11.43 27.85
CA ASN A 265 14.53 -12.16 29.01
C ASN A 265 15.40 -13.36 29.43
N GLN A 266 16.53 -13.63 28.75
CA GLN A 266 17.45 -14.70 29.10
C GLN A 266 18.79 -14.16 29.63
N PRO A 267 19.39 -14.79 30.66
CA PRO A 267 20.76 -14.47 31.06
C PRO A 267 21.74 -14.87 29.96
N SER A 268 22.71 -14.00 29.69
CA SER A 268 23.72 -14.09 28.64
C SER A 268 24.32 -15.50 28.45
N ARG A 269 24.25 -16.04 27.23
CA ARG A 269 25.16 -17.08 26.73
C ARG A 269 25.87 -16.57 25.47
N SER A 270 27.17 -16.83 25.43
CA SER A 270 28.11 -16.54 24.34
C SER A 270 27.65 -17.11 22.99
N LEU A 271 27.63 -16.28 21.94
CA LEU A 271 27.37 -16.69 20.56
C LEU A 271 28.68 -16.92 19.78
N GLN A 272 28.73 -18.03 19.05
CA GLN A 272 29.77 -18.34 18.04
C GLN A 272 29.36 -17.84 16.64
N PRO A 273 30.31 -17.60 15.71
CA PRO A 273 30.04 -16.99 14.41
C PRO A 273 29.59 -18.00 13.35
N TYR A 274 28.63 -17.62 12.51
CA TYR A 274 28.26 -18.36 11.28
C TYR A 274 28.75 -17.63 10.03
N ALA A 275 29.19 -18.43 9.06
CA ALA A 275 29.96 -18.06 7.87
C ALA A 275 29.10 -17.64 6.65
N ASN A 276 29.73 -16.83 5.79
CA ASN A 276 29.24 -16.33 4.50
C ASN A 276 29.18 -17.41 3.40
N THR A 277 28.25 -17.27 2.46
CA THR A 277 28.38 -17.80 1.09
C THR A 277 27.74 -16.82 0.11
N ALA A 278 28.57 -16.27 -0.79
CA ALA A 278 28.19 -15.45 -1.94
C ALA A 278 28.00 -16.33 -3.19
N GLY A 279 27.13 -15.90 -4.11
CA GLY A 279 26.97 -16.51 -5.43
C GLY A 279 26.62 -15.45 -6.48
N GLU A 280 27.43 -15.39 -7.54
CA GLU A 280 27.33 -14.48 -8.70
C GLU A 280 26.30 -14.98 -9.74
N ILE A 281 25.73 -14.05 -10.53
CA ILE A 281 24.93 -14.35 -11.74
C ILE A 281 25.37 -13.41 -12.90
N PRO A 282 25.44 -13.87 -14.17
CA PRO A 282 26.02 -13.13 -15.30
C PRO A 282 25.04 -12.18 -16.02
N ILE A 283 25.63 -11.25 -16.77
CA ILE A 283 25.03 -10.18 -17.59
C ILE A 283 24.87 -10.66 -19.04
N ASP A 284 23.76 -10.32 -19.70
CA ASP A 284 23.66 -10.29 -21.18
C ASP A 284 22.95 -8.98 -21.63
N GLU A 285 23.59 -8.30 -22.58
CA GLU A 285 23.13 -7.09 -23.30
C GLU A 285 22.27 -7.44 -24.52
N GLU A 286 21.28 -6.60 -24.86
CA GLU A 286 21.13 -6.09 -26.25
C GLU A 286 20.17 -4.88 -26.36
N LEU A 287 20.57 -3.91 -27.20
CA LEU A 287 19.92 -2.63 -27.52
C LEU A 287 18.73 -2.78 -28.50
N SER A 288 17.76 -1.87 -28.41
CA SER A 288 17.30 -1.10 -29.59
C SER A 288 16.53 0.17 -29.18
N ILE A 289 16.81 1.26 -29.89
CA ILE A 289 16.24 2.61 -29.80
C ILE A 289 15.37 2.83 -31.06
N TYR A 290 14.22 3.51 -30.96
CA TYR A 290 13.86 4.74 -31.69
C TYR A 290 12.37 5.15 -31.54
N ASN A 291 12.20 6.43 -31.18
CA ASN A 291 11.21 7.46 -31.55
C ASN A 291 9.69 7.15 -31.60
N GLU A 292 8.89 7.95 -30.86
CA GLU A 292 8.09 9.06 -31.45
C GLU A 292 7.30 9.91 -30.40
N THR A 293 7.28 11.22 -30.68
CA THR A 293 6.30 12.31 -30.39
C THR A 293 5.98 12.85 -28.97
N LEU A 294 6.25 14.16 -28.83
CA LEU A 294 5.95 15.08 -27.73
C LEU A 294 4.44 15.31 -27.52
N GLN A 295 3.91 14.89 -26.36
CA GLN A 295 3.02 15.64 -25.44
C GLN A 295 2.46 14.67 -24.38
N SER A 296 3.20 14.49 -23.27
CA SER A 296 2.75 13.96 -21.97
C SER A 296 4.01 13.59 -21.17
N ASP A 297 4.59 14.52 -20.42
CA ASP A 297 5.89 14.35 -19.72
C ASP A 297 5.83 13.44 -18.48
N THR A 298 4.87 12.53 -18.43
CA THR A 298 4.86 11.35 -17.56
C THR A 298 4.90 10.12 -18.45
N THR A 299 6.08 9.83 -19.00
CA THR A 299 6.32 8.59 -19.77
C THR A 299 6.46 7.42 -18.79
N SER A 300 6.03 6.22 -19.21
CA SER A 300 6.26 5.00 -18.45
C SER A 300 7.74 4.83 -18.11
N LEU A 301 8.05 4.50 -16.86
CA LEU A 301 9.41 4.32 -16.34
C LEU A 301 10.31 3.57 -17.34
N ALA A 302 11.38 4.22 -17.81
CA ALA A 302 12.33 3.58 -18.71
C ALA A 302 13.02 2.41 -17.98
N SER A 303 13.23 1.29 -18.67
CA SER A 303 13.87 0.09 -18.10
C SER A 303 15.27 0.38 -17.53
N SER A 304 15.97 1.38 -18.08
CA SER A 304 17.27 1.85 -17.61
C SER A 304 17.25 2.44 -16.19
N VAL A 305 16.11 2.98 -15.74
CA VAL A 305 15.94 3.56 -14.40
C VAL A 305 15.83 2.46 -13.33
N LEU A 306 15.46 1.22 -13.72
CA LEU A 306 15.42 0.05 -12.85
C LEU A 306 16.78 -0.67 -12.71
N ASN A 307 17.81 -0.22 -13.43
CA ASN A 307 19.15 -0.81 -13.34
C ASN A 307 19.88 -0.28 -12.11
N TYR A 308 19.66 -0.90 -10.95
CA TYR A 308 20.31 -0.51 -9.69
C TYR A 308 21.82 -0.76 -9.66
N GLU A 309 22.53 -0.01 -8.83
CA GLU A 309 23.93 -0.29 -8.47
C GLU A 309 24.01 -1.16 -7.22
N TYR A 310 25.04 -2.00 -7.14
CA TYR A 310 25.29 -2.87 -6.00
C TYR A 310 26.72 -2.67 -5.50
N GLU A 311 26.87 -2.31 -4.23
CA GLU A 311 28.16 -2.09 -3.58
C GLU A 311 28.12 -2.66 -2.16
N ASN A 312 29.17 -3.40 -1.76
CA ASN A 312 29.33 -3.95 -0.40
C ASN A 312 28.13 -4.76 0.15
N GLY A 313 27.33 -5.34 -0.76
CA GLY A 313 26.12 -6.11 -0.44
C GLY A 313 24.83 -5.29 -0.29
N ARG A 314 24.84 -4.00 -0.63
CA ARG A 314 23.69 -3.09 -0.61
C ARG A 314 23.31 -2.62 -2.01
N ARG A 315 22.04 -2.25 -2.21
CA ARG A 315 21.51 -1.75 -3.49
C ARG A 315 21.32 -0.23 -3.44
N TYR A 316 21.72 0.47 -4.49
CA TYR A 316 21.61 1.93 -4.63
C TYR A 316 20.96 2.31 -5.96
N HIS A 317 20.38 3.53 -6.03
CA HIS A 317 19.84 4.06 -7.28
C HIS A 317 20.96 4.37 -8.30
N LYS A 318 20.61 4.39 -9.59
CA LYS A 318 21.51 4.74 -10.70
C LYS A 318 21.09 6.00 -11.47
N TYR A 319 19.96 6.61 -11.09
CA TYR A 319 19.41 7.78 -11.76
C TYR A 319 20.43 8.93 -11.78
N GLY A 320 20.61 9.58 -12.94
CA GLY A 320 21.56 10.69 -13.14
C GLY A 320 23.05 10.31 -13.27
N GLN A 321 23.47 9.13 -12.81
CA GLN A 321 24.91 8.76 -12.79
C GLN A 321 25.57 8.64 -14.16
N ALA A 322 24.82 8.32 -15.23
CA ALA A 322 25.41 8.24 -16.56
C ALA A 322 25.93 9.59 -17.05
N GLN A 323 25.30 10.71 -16.68
CA GLN A 323 25.82 12.06 -16.97
C GLN A 323 27.09 12.32 -16.14
N TYR A 324 27.10 11.99 -14.84
CA TYR A 324 28.28 12.13 -13.98
C TYR A 324 29.46 11.24 -14.41
N MET A 325 29.22 9.98 -14.81
CA MET A 325 30.26 9.06 -15.31
C MET A 325 30.72 9.35 -16.75
N TYR A 326 29.88 9.94 -17.61
CA TYR A 326 30.30 10.36 -18.95
C TYR A 326 31.32 11.51 -18.86
N PHE A 327 31.13 12.45 -17.93
CA PHE A 327 32.13 13.49 -17.61
C PHE A 327 33.42 12.90 -17.00
N ARG A 328 33.31 11.84 -16.18
CA ARG A 328 34.45 11.11 -15.59
C ARG A 328 35.44 10.54 -16.62
N ASN A 329 34.99 10.20 -17.84
CA ASN A 329 35.81 9.53 -18.86
C ASN A 329 36.35 10.44 -19.98
N ILE A 330 35.79 11.63 -20.20
CA ILE A 330 36.17 12.50 -21.33
C ILE A 330 37.07 13.66 -20.90
N ILE A 331 36.95 14.15 -19.67
CA ILE A 331 37.70 15.31 -19.22
C ILE A 331 38.42 14.96 -17.91
N ARG A 332 39.75 14.83 -17.95
CA ARG A 332 40.62 14.76 -16.76
C ARG A 332 40.56 16.10 -15.99
N TRP A 333 39.45 16.35 -15.31
CA TRP A 333 39.40 17.32 -14.22
C TRP A 333 39.48 16.56 -12.91
N ASP A 334 40.25 17.09 -11.95
CA ASP A 334 40.17 16.69 -10.55
C ASP A 334 38.69 16.78 -10.14
N ILE A 335 38.03 15.62 -10.04
CA ILE A 335 36.67 15.53 -9.50
C ILE A 335 36.76 15.99 -8.05
N SER A 336 36.09 17.10 -7.75
CA SER A 336 35.81 17.49 -6.38
C SER A 336 34.98 16.37 -5.76
N ILE A 337 35.39 15.91 -4.60
CA ILE A 337 34.74 14.85 -3.80
C ILE A 337 33.26 15.18 -3.46
N THR A 338 32.81 16.39 -3.78
CA THR A 338 31.43 16.91 -3.74
C THR A 338 30.49 16.33 -4.79
N ASP A 339 31.01 15.70 -5.87
CA ASP A 339 30.18 15.16 -6.97
C ASP A 339 29.76 13.69 -6.74
N LEU A 340 29.87 13.18 -5.52
CA LEU A 340 29.48 11.80 -5.20
C LEU A 340 27.95 11.64 -5.21
N PRO A 341 27.41 10.61 -5.90
CA PRO A 341 25.98 10.36 -5.98
C PRO A 341 25.39 9.99 -4.61
N TYR A 342 24.07 10.13 -4.51
CA TYR A 342 23.28 9.88 -3.30
C TYR A 342 23.67 8.56 -2.61
N SER A 343 23.89 8.66 -1.30
CA SER A 343 24.63 7.65 -0.53
C SER A 343 23.76 6.66 0.23
N MET A 344 22.43 6.80 0.19
CA MET A 344 21.53 5.90 0.91
C MET A 344 21.14 4.71 0.04
N PRO A 345 21.08 3.49 0.61
CA PRO A 345 20.59 2.33 -0.11
C PRO A 345 19.08 2.40 -0.38
N ASN A 346 18.59 1.57 -1.29
CA ASN A 346 17.17 1.41 -1.60
C ASN A 346 16.73 -0.06 -1.68
N ASP A 347 17.57 -0.97 -1.13
CA ASP A 347 17.25 -2.39 -0.95
C ASP A 347 16.10 -2.61 0.06
N GLU A 348 15.60 -3.84 0.09
CA GLU A 348 14.45 -4.26 0.90
C GLU A 348 14.69 -4.01 2.39
N ALA A 349 15.92 -4.21 2.87
CA ALA A 349 16.28 -3.97 4.27
C ALA A 349 16.13 -2.48 4.64
N GLU A 350 16.47 -1.57 3.73
CA GLU A 350 16.27 -0.14 3.96
C GLU A 350 14.81 0.27 3.86
N GLN A 351 14.05 -0.31 2.91
CA GLN A 351 12.61 -0.07 2.80
C GLN A 351 11.87 -0.47 4.09
N ASP A 352 12.18 -1.64 4.64
CA ASP A 352 11.62 -2.10 5.92
C ASP A 352 11.95 -1.14 7.07
N ARG A 353 13.15 -0.56 7.08
CA ARG A 353 13.58 0.43 8.07
C ARG A 353 12.83 1.75 7.91
N LEU A 354 12.64 2.23 6.68
CA LEU A 354 11.88 3.47 6.40
C LEU A 354 10.42 3.34 6.85
N ASP A 355 9.81 2.17 6.67
CA ASP A 355 8.45 1.89 7.15
C ASP A 355 8.38 1.90 8.70
N LEU A 356 9.41 1.39 9.39
CA LEU A 356 9.53 1.52 10.85
C LEU A 356 9.67 2.99 11.29
N VAL A 357 10.47 3.78 10.57
CA VAL A 357 10.58 5.22 10.82
C VAL A 357 9.22 5.89 10.68
N HIS A 358 8.47 5.57 9.61
CA HIS A 358 7.12 6.11 9.42
C HIS A 358 6.18 5.77 10.59
N HIS A 359 6.19 4.53 11.05
CA HIS A 359 5.42 4.13 12.24
C HIS A 359 5.85 4.91 13.49
N MET A 360 7.15 5.10 13.71
CA MET A 360 7.66 5.89 14.83
C MET A 360 7.18 7.35 14.78
N PHE A 361 7.12 7.96 13.59
CA PHE A 361 6.50 9.28 13.41
C PHE A 361 5.02 9.28 13.81
N SER A 362 4.26 8.27 13.41
CA SER A 362 2.86 8.12 13.86
C SER A 362 2.76 8.10 15.40
N VAL A 363 3.61 7.36 16.09
CA VAL A 363 3.61 7.33 17.57
C VAL A 363 3.98 8.71 18.15
N MET A 364 5.02 9.36 17.63
CA MET A 364 5.47 10.67 18.11
C MET A 364 4.41 11.76 17.94
N LEU A 365 3.75 11.78 16.78
CA LEU A 365 2.76 12.78 16.39
C LEU A 365 1.33 12.46 16.88
N ASN A 366 1.16 11.50 17.80
CA ASN A 366 -0.15 10.99 18.27
C ASN A 366 -1.06 10.57 17.13
N GLY A 367 -0.43 10.20 16.02
CA GLY A 367 -1.06 9.69 14.86
C GLY A 367 -1.38 10.71 13.75
N GLU A 368 -1.11 11.99 13.97
CA GLU A 368 -1.16 12.92 12.86
C GLU A 368 -0.02 12.62 11.86
N LEU A 369 -0.27 12.84 10.57
CA LEU A 369 0.74 12.65 9.52
C LEU A 369 1.65 13.86 9.36
N PHE A 370 1.21 15.02 9.84
CA PHE A 370 1.89 16.31 9.80
C PHE A 370 1.32 17.22 10.89
N LEU A 371 2.03 18.31 11.22
CA LEU A 371 1.60 19.29 12.22
C LEU A 371 1.03 20.58 11.60
N ALA A 372 1.31 20.84 10.32
CA ALA A 372 0.79 21.98 9.58
C ALA A 372 -0.75 22.01 9.59
N PRO A 373 -1.39 23.18 9.72
CA PRO A 373 -2.85 23.30 9.81
C PRO A 373 -3.49 23.22 8.42
N VAL A 374 -3.31 22.08 7.75
CA VAL A 374 -3.80 21.80 6.41
C VAL A 374 -5.19 21.17 6.50
N GLU A 375 -6.22 21.83 5.94
CA GLU A 375 -7.61 21.36 6.05
C GLU A 375 -8.17 20.74 4.76
N ASN A 376 -8.00 21.40 3.61
CA ASN A 376 -8.59 20.97 2.33
C ASN A 376 -7.62 21.13 1.15
N PRO A 377 -6.44 20.49 1.19
CA PRO A 377 -5.45 20.60 0.12
C PRO A 377 -5.99 19.98 -1.19
N GLN A 378 -5.61 20.56 -2.32
CA GLN A 378 -5.92 20.02 -3.66
C GLN A 378 -4.69 19.43 -4.34
N THR A 379 -3.51 19.99 -4.06
CA THR A 379 -2.22 19.53 -4.60
C THR A 379 -1.18 19.44 -3.49
N ILE A 380 -0.61 18.25 -3.30
CA ILE A 380 0.37 17.94 -2.26
C ILE A 380 1.63 17.38 -2.90
N LEU A 381 2.80 17.82 -2.45
CA LEU A 381 4.11 17.27 -2.83
C LEU A 381 4.80 16.65 -1.62
N ASP A 382 5.30 15.42 -1.77
CA ASP A 382 6.15 14.72 -0.80
C ASP A 382 7.56 14.57 -1.37
N LEU A 383 8.51 15.31 -0.81
CA LEU A 383 9.91 15.34 -1.24
C LEU A 383 10.69 14.19 -0.62
N GLY A 384 11.36 13.38 -1.45
CA GLY A 384 12.08 12.19 -0.99
C GLY A 384 11.14 11.15 -0.38
N THR A 385 10.10 10.79 -1.14
CA THR A 385 8.98 9.97 -0.63
C THR A 385 9.39 8.56 -0.17
N GLY A 386 10.57 8.07 -0.57
CA GLY A 386 11.09 6.77 -0.17
C GLY A 386 10.16 5.64 -0.60
N THR A 387 9.64 4.86 0.36
CA THR A 387 8.68 3.78 0.06
C THR A 387 7.31 4.30 -0.42
N GLY A 388 7.05 5.60 -0.28
CA GLY A 388 5.78 6.22 -0.63
C GLY A 388 4.69 6.08 0.44
N ILE A 389 5.01 5.46 1.58
CA ILE A 389 4.03 5.14 2.64
C ILE A 389 3.32 6.40 3.18
N TRP A 390 4.05 7.50 3.36
CA TRP A 390 3.46 8.77 3.81
C TRP A 390 2.52 9.36 2.76
N ALA A 391 2.96 9.42 1.49
CA ALA A 391 2.14 9.92 0.39
C ALA A 391 0.84 9.12 0.22
N ILE A 392 0.91 7.79 0.39
CA ILE A 392 -0.25 6.89 0.36
C ILE A 392 -1.22 7.20 1.50
N ASP A 393 -0.72 7.34 2.74
CA ASP A 393 -1.55 7.60 3.90
C ASP A 393 -2.22 8.98 3.83
N VAL A 394 -1.51 10.00 3.34
CA VAL A 394 -2.07 11.34 3.12
C VAL A 394 -3.10 11.35 2.00
N ALA A 395 -2.88 10.58 0.94
CA ALA A 395 -3.87 10.45 -0.14
C ALA A 395 -5.14 9.73 0.30
N ASP A 396 -5.03 8.74 1.20
CA ASP A 396 -6.18 8.12 1.83
C ASP A 396 -6.88 9.11 2.81
N GLN A 397 -6.14 10.01 3.48
CA GLN A 397 -6.71 11.08 4.33
C GLN A 397 -7.42 12.18 3.51
N PHE A 398 -6.91 12.53 2.33
CA PHE A 398 -7.49 13.54 1.43
C PHE A 398 -7.78 12.97 0.03
N PRO A 399 -8.89 12.21 -0.15
CA PRO A 399 -9.23 11.59 -1.42
C PRO A 399 -9.44 12.57 -2.59
N SER A 400 -9.73 13.84 -2.30
CA SER A 400 -9.88 14.91 -3.29
C SER A 400 -8.56 15.55 -3.73
N ALA A 401 -7.49 15.37 -2.96
CA ALA A 401 -6.18 15.96 -3.25
C ALA A 401 -5.41 15.07 -4.22
N LYS A 402 -4.72 15.69 -5.19
CA LYS A 402 -3.64 15.04 -5.94
C LYS A 402 -2.38 15.05 -5.08
N VAL A 403 -1.84 13.88 -4.78
CA VAL A 403 -0.59 13.71 -4.03
C VAL A 403 0.52 13.25 -4.97
N ILE A 404 1.61 14.00 -5.04
CA ILE A 404 2.79 13.68 -5.84
C ILE A 404 3.90 13.27 -4.87
N GLY A 405 4.34 12.02 -4.95
CA GLY A 405 5.54 11.55 -4.25
C GLY A 405 6.74 11.61 -5.20
N ASN A 406 7.75 12.37 -4.84
CA ASN A 406 8.97 12.49 -5.64
C ASN A 406 10.14 11.75 -4.98
N ASP A 407 10.83 10.91 -5.75
CA ASP A 407 12.05 10.22 -5.30
C ASP A 407 12.95 9.82 -6.46
N LEU A 408 14.26 9.71 -6.23
CA LEU A 408 15.22 9.20 -7.23
C LEU A 408 15.06 7.69 -7.49
N SER A 409 14.48 6.96 -6.54
CA SER A 409 14.35 5.50 -6.58
C SER A 409 12.91 5.09 -6.90
N PRO A 410 12.65 4.35 -7.99
CA PRO A 410 11.32 3.79 -8.28
C PRO A 410 11.05 2.52 -7.47
N ILE A 411 10.97 2.64 -6.14
CA ILE A 411 10.76 1.52 -5.20
C ILE A 411 9.34 1.44 -4.65
N GLN A 412 8.47 2.35 -5.07
CA GLN A 412 7.13 2.49 -4.53
C GLN A 412 6.20 1.37 -5.04
N PRO A 413 5.17 0.98 -4.26
CA PRO A 413 4.27 -0.08 -4.66
C PRO A 413 3.46 0.30 -5.90
N SER A 414 3.19 -0.69 -6.76
CA SER A 414 2.35 -0.49 -7.95
C SER A 414 0.86 -0.35 -7.63
N TRP A 415 0.44 -0.73 -6.42
CA TRP A 415 -0.95 -0.65 -5.96
C TRP A 415 -1.12 0.49 -4.95
N VAL A 416 -1.50 1.66 -5.44
CA VAL A 416 -1.71 2.89 -4.66
C VAL A 416 -3.10 3.50 -4.85
N PRO A 417 -3.54 4.44 -3.99
CA PRO A 417 -4.74 5.22 -4.23
C PRO A 417 -4.71 5.92 -5.61
N PRO A 418 -5.86 6.10 -6.28
CA PRO A 418 -5.91 6.68 -7.63
C PRO A 418 -5.48 8.15 -7.68
N ASN A 419 -5.42 8.81 -6.54
CA ASN A 419 -5.01 10.21 -6.37
C ASN A 419 -3.53 10.37 -5.95
N VAL A 420 -2.75 9.28 -5.97
CA VAL A 420 -1.29 9.31 -5.78
C VAL A 420 -0.58 9.13 -7.13
N GLU A 421 0.43 9.95 -7.35
CA GLU A 421 1.36 9.84 -8.48
C GLU A 421 2.78 9.80 -7.93
N PHE A 422 3.59 8.82 -8.35
CA PHE A 422 5.01 8.77 -8.03
C PHE A 422 5.84 9.18 -9.23
N VAL A 423 6.74 10.14 -9.00
CA VAL A 423 7.58 10.74 -10.05
C VAL A 423 9.04 10.47 -9.71
N VAL A 424 9.75 9.86 -10.65
CA VAL A 424 11.20 9.69 -10.53
C VAL A 424 11.89 10.95 -11.04
N ASP A 425 12.35 11.78 -10.13
CA ASP A 425 13.02 13.04 -10.45
C ASP A 425 13.89 13.51 -9.28
N ASP A 426 14.88 14.37 -9.56
CA ASP A 426 15.70 15.00 -8.51
C ASP A 426 14.99 16.25 -7.98
N PHE A 427 14.50 16.22 -6.74
CA PHE A 427 13.86 17.40 -6.15
C PHE A 427 14.81 18.59 -5.97
N GLU A 428 16.13 18.40 -6.05
CA GLU A 428 17.08 19.51 -6.05
C GLU A 428 17.10 20.21 -7.41
N ASP A 429 16.67 19.58 -8.50
CA ASP A 429 16.59 20.22 -9.81
C ASP A 429 15.45 21.26 -9.89
N VAL A 430 15.32 21.90 -11.04
CA VAL A 430 14.29 22.93 -11.26
C VAL A 430 12.92 22.27 -11.29
N TRP A 431 12.03 22.68 -10.40
CA TRP A 431 10.67 22.16 -10.39
C TRP A 431 9.90 22.65 -11.63
N MET A 432 9.37 21.71 -12.40
CA MET A 432 8.65 22.00 -13.65
C MET A 432 7.19 22.44 -13.43
N HIS A 433 6.74 22.45 -12.18
CA HIS A 433 5.42 22.92 -11.79
C HIS A 433 5.35 24.45 -11.85
N ASP A 434 4.16 25.00 -12.09
CA ASP A 434 3.97 26.45 -12.03
C ASP A 434 4.21 27.01 -10.63
N ARG A 435 4.55 28.30 -10.55
CA ARG A 435 4.56 29.02 -9.26
C ARG A 435 3.15 28.99 -8.65
N ASN A 436 3.05 28.95 -7.32
CA ASN A 436 1.79 28.84 -6.59
C ASN A 436 0.94 27.60 -6.98
N TYR A 437 1.57 26.47 -7.24
CA TYR A 437 0.89 25.23 -7.63
C TYR A 437 0.46 24.39 -6.43
N PHE A 438 1.29 24.25 -5.40
CA PHE A 438 1.05 23.34 -4.27
C PHE A 438 0.29 24.00 -3.12
N ASP A 439 -0.67 23.28 -2.53
CA ASP A 439 -1.29 23.66 -1.25
C ASP A 439 -0.43 23.20 -0.05
N TYR A 440 0.30 22.10 -0.22
CA TYR A 440 1.15 21.55 0.83
C TYR A 440 2.39 20.90 0.24
N VAL A 441 3.55 21.22 0.80
CA VAL A 441 4.82 20.56 0.50
C VAL A 441 5.36 19.97 1.79
N HIS A 442 5.64 18.68 1.77
CA HIS A 442 6.17 17.90 2.89
C HIS A 442 7.55 17.36 2.56
N ALA A 443 8.44 17.36 3.55
CA ALA A 443 9.75 16.74 3.48
C ALA A 443 10.11 16.10 4.82
N ARG A 444 10.66 14.89 4.79
CA ARG A 444 11.06 14.20 6.03
C ARG A 444 12.26 13.30 5.79
N THR A 445 13.21 13.33 6.72
CA THR A 445 14.38 12.44 6.72
C THR A 445 15.21 12.48 5.43
N ILE A 446 15.31 13.66 4.80
CA ILE A 446 16.10 13.91 3.58
C ILE A 446 17.49 14.51 3.91
N SER A 447 17.88 14.58 5.19
CA SER A 447 19.25 14.90 5.61
C SER A 447 20.30 14.02 4.90
N GLY A 448 21.43 14.60 4.51
CA GLY A 448 22.45 13.92 3.70
C GLY A 448 22.09 13.72 2.22
N CYS A 449 20.88 14.14 1.81
CA CYS A 449 20.39 14.01 0.43
C CYS A 449 20.28 15.36 -0.27
N VAL A 450 20.60 16.48 0.40
CA VAL A 450 20.46 17.84 -0.13
C VAL A 450 21.81 18.56 -0.01
N GLN A 451 22.27 19.14 -1.12
CA GLN A 451 23.46 20.00 -1.16
C GLN A 451 23.11 21.45 -0.79
N ASP A 452 22.07 22.02 -1.41
CA ASP A 452 21.67 23.42 -1.22
C ASP A 452 20.27 23.53 -0.61
N TRP A 453 20.22 23.45 0.72
CA TRP A 453 19.00 23.65 1.48
C TRP A 453 18.38 25.03 1.28
N GLY A 454 19.18 26.09 1.09
CA GLY A 454 18.67 27.43 0.86
C GLY A 454 17.87 27.51 -0.43
N ARG A 455 18.40 26.94 -1.52
CA ARG A 455 17.72 26.82 -2.81
C ARG A 455 16.49 25.92 -2.71
N LEU A 456 16.56 24.78 -2.02
CA LEU A 456 15.41 23.89 -1.84
C LEU A 456 14.27 24.60 -1.10
N MET A 457 14.55 25.28 0.02
CA MET A 457 13.55 26.08 0.74
C MET A 457 12.95 27.16 -0.15
N LYS A 458 13.77 27.81 -0.98
CA LYS A 458 13.29 28.86 -1.89
C LYS A 458 12.41 28.29 -3.01
N GLN A 459 12.73 27.13 -3.56
CA GLN A 459 11.87 26.45 -4.52
C GLN A 459 10.53 26.05 -3.89
N ALA A 460 10.55 25.46 -2.70
CA ALA A 460 9.32 25.12 -1.98
C ALA A 460 8.45 26.37 -1.76
N TYR A 461 9.06 27.48 -1.33
CA TYR A 461 8.35 28.76 -1.14
C TYR A 461 7.72 29.29 -2.44
N ASP A 462 8.46 29.27 -3.55
CA ASP A 462 8.01 29.86 -4.82
C ASP A 462 6.89 29.05 -5.51
N HIS A 463 6.82 27.74 -5.25
CA HIS A 463 5.80 26.84 -5.81
C HIS A 463 4.61 26.61 -4.88
N LEU A 464 4.69 27.04 -3.62
CA LEU A 464 3.56 27.05 -2.71
C LEU A 464 2.60 28.18 -3.04
N LYS A 465 1.30 27.91 -2.94
CA LYS A 465 0.27 28.96 -2.97
C LYS A 465 0.47 29.92 -1.79
N PRO A 466 -0.04 31.16 -1.87
CA PRO A 466 0.07 32.12 -0.76
C PRO A 466 -0.48 31.62 0.58
N SER A 467 -1.46 30.71 0.55
CA SER A 467 -2.06 30.06 1.73
C SER A 467 -1.56 28.62 1.97
N GLY A 468 -0.58 28.18 1.18
CA GLY A 468 0.00 26.85 1.29
C GLY A 468 0.99 26.74 2.45
N TYR A 469 1.29 25.50 2.83
CA TYR A 469 2.19 25.21 3.95
C TYR A 469 3.41 24.41 3.48
N PHE A 470 4.57 24.74 4.04
CA PHE A 470 5.74 23.86 4.04
C PHE A 470 5.96 23.28 5.43
N GLU A 471 6.21 21.98 5.49
CA GLU A 471 6.65 21.28 6.70
C GLU A 471 7.86 20.38 6.40
N CYS A 472 8.88 20.50 7.23
CA CYS A 472 10.10 19.69 7.14
C CYS A 472 10.44 19.08 8.50
N ALA A 473 10.71 17.77 8.54
CA ALA A 473 11.03 17.05 9.77
C ALA A 473 12.34 16.25 9.65
N GLU A 474 13.32 16.59 10.49
CA GLU A 474 14.66 15.99 10.46
C GLU A 474 15.17 15.61 11.85
N PHE A 475 15.94 14.52 11.90
CA PHE A 475 16.66 14.13 13.11
C PHE A 475 17.91 14.99 13.28
N VAL A 476 18.19 15.39 14.51
CA VAL A 476 19.50 15.89 14.89
C VAL A 476 20.45 14.69 14.87
N ILE A 477 21.47 14.74 14.01
CA ILE A 477 22.50 13.69 13.91
C ILE A 477 23.53 13.91 15.02
N ASP A 478 23.08 13.68 16.25
CA ASP A 478 23.84 13.71 17.49
C ASP A 478 23.11 12.88 18.56
N ALA A 479 23.77 12.60 19.68
CA ALA A 479 23.20 11.92 20.82
C ALA A 479 23.49 12.65 22.14
N PHE A 480 22.50 12.64 23.01
CA PHE A 480 22.49 13.33 24.30
C PHE A 480 22.28 12.33 25.43
N SER A 481 22.78 12.64 26.62
CA SER A 481 22.65 11.82 27.83
C SER A 481 22.71 12.75 29.04
N ASP A 482 21.78 12.56 29.98
CA ASP A 482 21.69 13.39 31.20
C ASP A 482 22.44 12.80 32.40
N ASP A 483 22.88 11.54 32.30
CA ASP A 483 23.48 10.78 33.41
C ASP A 483 24.94 10.39 33.17
N GLY A 484 25.54 10.88 32.08
CA GLY A 484 26.95 10.64 31.74
C GLY A 484 27.23 9.24 31.21
N THR A 485 26.20 8.43 30.90
CA THR A 485 26.40 7.11 30.29
C THR A 485 26.98 7.18 28.88
N PHE A 486 26.77 8.30 28.17
CA PHE A 486 27.34 8.52 26.84
C PHE A 486 28.73 9.15 26.89
N LYS A 487 29.75 8.32 26.71
CA LYS A 487 31.13 8.77 26.68
C LYS A 487 31.54 9.32 25.31
N GLN A 488 32.42 10.33 25.33
CA GLN A 488 32.91 10.98 24.12
C GLN A 488 33.89 10.13 23.30
N ASP A 489 34.51 9.14 23.94
CA ASP A 489 35.41 8.15 23.32
C ASP A 489 34.68 6.86 22.90
N SER A 490 33.35 6.91 22.77
CA SER A 490 32.56 5.72 22.43
C SER A 490 32.38 5.50 20.92
N PRO A 491 32.21 4.24 20.45
CA PRO A 491 32.03 3.93 19.03
C PRO A 491 30.91 4.74 18.36
N TYR A 492 29.78 4.96 19.05
CA TYR A 492 28.68 5.73 18.48
C TYR A 492 29.00 7.23 18.35
N ARG A 493 29.80 7.80 19.26
CA ARG A 493 30.28 9.19 19.11
C ARG A 493 31.23 9.31 17.92
N GLU A 494 32.16 8.37 17.78
CA GLU A 494 33.04 8.29 16.60
C GLU A 494 32.22 8.15 15.30
N TYR A 495 31.18 7.34 15.35
CA TYR A 495 30.27 7.15 14.22
C TYR A 495 29.57 8.43 13.78
N ILE A 496 29.00 9.18 14.72
CA ILE A 496 28.37 10.48 14.46
C ILE A 496 29.39 11.46 13.85
N ASN A 497 30.59 11.53 14.42
CA ASN A 497 31.64 12.43 13.92
C ASN A 497 32.06 12.07 12.48
N ASN A 498 32.19 10.79 12.16
CA ASN A 498 32.51 10.31 10.83
C ASN A 498 31.39 10.59 9.82
N LEU A 499 30.11 10.41 10.20
CA LEU A 499 28.98 10.79 9.34
C LEU A 499 28.98 12.29 9.03
N ASN A 500 29.16 13.13 10.04
CA ASN A 500 29.20 14.58 9.86
C ASN A 500 30.38 15.00 8.98
N LYS A 501 31.57 14.46 9.25
CA LYS A 501 32.76 14.70 8.42
C LYS A 501 32.55 14.27 6.97
N ALA A 502 31.95 13.10 6.73
CA ALA A 502 31.65 12.64 5.38
C ALA A 502 30.64 13.56 4.68
N GLY A 503 29.58 13.98 5.38
CA GLY A 503 28.60 14.92 4.82
C GLY A 503 29.19 16.31 4.49
N GLU A 504 30.14 16.80 5.29
CA GLU A 504 30.89 18.02 4.98
C GLU A 504 31.74 17.85 3.71
N ILE A 505 32.43 16.72 3.57
CA ILE A 505 33.26 16.40 2.40
C ILE A 505 32.39 16.33 1.12
N THR A 506 31.23 15.69 1.18
CA THR A 506 30.33 15.55 0.01
C THR A 506 29.49 16.81 -0.25
N GLY A 507 29.57 17.85 0.59
CA GLY A 507 28.68 19.01 0.51
C GLY A 507 27.21 18.71 0.82
N ARG A 508 26.91 17.53 1.37
CA ARG A 508 25.55 17.08 1.75
C ARG A 508 25.51 16.87 3.27
N PRO A 509 25.33 17.94 4.07
CA PRO A 509 25.41 17.85 5.52
C PRO A 509 24.36 16.89 6.09
N MET A 510 24.78 16.09 7.07
CA MET A 510 23.90 15.15 7.78
C MET A 510 23.14 15.85 8.91
N ASN A 511 23.81 16.71 9.69
CA ASN A 511 23.19 17.37 10.84
C ASN A 511 22.59 18.74 10.47
N VAL A 512 21.35 18.75 10.00
CA VAL A 512 20.70 19.95 9.44
C VAL A 512 19.47 20.41 10.21
N ALA A 513 18.93 19.56 11.08
CA ALA A 513 17.65 19.78 11.77
C ALA A 513 17.55 21.15 12.48
N THR A 514 18.62 21.58 13.15
CA THR A 514 18.66 22.87 13.87
C THR A 514 18.71 24.10 12.96
N SER A 515 19.03 23.92 11.68
CA SER A 515 19.17 25.01 10.70
C SER A 515 17.90 25.24 9.89
N LEU A 516 16.99 24.25 9.85
CA LEU A 516 15.76 24.28 9.06
C LEU A 516 14.93 25.55 9.27
N LYS A 517 14.72 25.93 10.54
CA LYS A 517 13.95 27.13 10.90
C LYS A 517 14.55 28.41 10.32
N THR A 518 15.87 28.51 10.33
CA THR A 518 16.60 29.66 9.79
C THR A 518 16.51 29.68 8.27
N TRP A 519 16.70 28.55 7.60
CA TRP A 519 16.59 28.47 6.15
C TRP A 519 15.17 28.76 5.64
N MET A 520 14.15 28.27 6.33
CA MET A 520 12.76 28.61 5.99
C MET A 520 12.51 30.12 6.11
N LYS A 521 12.95 30.75 7.20
CA LYS A 521 12.81 32.22 7.35
C LYS A 521 13.55 32.98 6.25
N ASN A 522 14.76 32.56 5.91
CA ASN A 522 15.57 33.21 4.87
C ASN A 522 14.94 33.06 3.47
N ALA A 523 14.22 31.96 3.21
CA ALA A 523 13.51 31.74 1.94
C ALA A 523 12.27 32.63 1.78
N GLY A 524 11.74 33.20 2.87
CA GLY A 524 10.58 34.10 2.89
C GLY A 524 9.38 33.56 3.67
N PHE A 525 9.46 32.36 4.25
CA PHE A 525 8.34 31.81 5.02
C PHE A 525 8.05 32.63 6.29
N GLU A 526 6.79 32.99 6.47
CA GLU A 526 6.31 33.71 7.66
C GLU A 526 5.81 32.74 8.75
N ASN A 527 5.78 33.21 10.00
CA ASN A 527 5.26 32.44 11.16
C ASN A 527 5.86 31.03 11.32
N VAL A 528 7.16 30.89 11.07
CA VAL A 528 7.87 29.61 11.18
C VAL A 528 8.02 29.20 12.65
N THR A 529 7.47 28.04 12.97
CA THR A 529 7.54 27.38 14.28
C THR A 529 8.36 26.10 14.21
N GLU A 530 8.93 25.72 15.34
CA GLU A 530 9.73 24.50 15.49
C GLU A 530 9.21 23.75 16.72
N VAL A 531 8.96 22.46 16.54
CA VAL A 531 8.61 21.53 17.62
C VAL A 531 9.71 20.50 17.71
N VAL A 532 10.28 20.35 18.90
CA VAL A 532 11.37 19.40 19.16
C VAL A 532 10.85 18.21 19.95
N TYR A 533 11.01 17.01 19.40
CA TYR A 533 10.70 15.75 20.07
C TYR A 533 11.98 15.12 20.62
N VAL A 534 11.89 14.58 21.83
CA VAL A 534 12.96 13.77 22.45
C VAL A 534 12.72 12.31 22.07
N ILE A 535 13.77 11.64 21.58
CA ILE A 535 13.69 10.26 21.05
C ILE A 535 14.70 9.39 21.80
N PRO A 536 14.27 8.69 22.87
CA PRO A 536 15.12 7.78 23.62
C PRO A 536 15.61 6.62 22.74
N TYR A 537 16.84 6.17 22.91
CA TYR A 537 17.34 4.94 22.26
C TYR A 537 17.20 3.78 23.24
N GLY A 538 15.95 3.41 23.53
CA GLY A 538 15.65 2.34 24.47
C GLY A 538 14.46 2.65 25.37
N PRO A 539 13.83 1.61 25.96
CA PRO A 539 12.64 1.74 26.80
C PRO A 539 12.95 2.15 28.25
N TRP A 540 14.04 2.88 28.49
CA TRP A 540 14.48 3.32 29.81
C TRP A 540 13.66 4.47 30.42
N PRO A 541 13.00 5.38 29.67
CA PRO A 541 12.20 6.43 30.28
C PRO A 541 11.04 5.89 31.11
N LYS A 542 10.65 6.62 32.16
CA LYS A 542 9.45 6.27 32.95
C LYS A 542 8.16 6.64 32.24
N ASP A 543 8.16 7.74 31.48
CA ASP A 543 7.01 8.20 30.71
C ASP A 543 6.57 7.12 29.70
N PRO A 544 5.29 6.71 29.68
CA PRO A 544 4.81 5.64 28.80
C PRO A 544 5.03 5.91 27.32
N LYS A 545 4.81 7.17 26.87
CA LYS A 545 4.95 7.54 25.46
C LYS A 545 6.42 7.55 25.03
N LEU A 546 7.30 8.16 25.82
CA LEU A 546 8.74 8.14 25.56
C LEU A 546 9.31 6.72 25.62
N LYS A 547 8.80 5.88 26.52
CA LYS A 547 9.17 4.46 26.59
C LYS A 547 8.78 3.72 25.32
N GLU A 548 7.58 3.98 24.79
CA GLU A 548 7.11 3.39 23.53
C GLU A 548 7.93 3.85 22.33
N ILE A 549 8.16 5.16 22.19
CA ILE A 549 9.09 5.72 21.18
C ILE A 549 10.46 5.06 21.29
N GLY A 550 10.96 4.90 22.52
CA GLY A 550 12.24 4.26 22.79
C GLY A 550 12.32 2.79 22.41
N ARG A 551 11.20 2.04 22.44
CA ARG A 551 11.15 0.65 21.94
C ARG A 551 11.35 0.60 20.43
N TRP A 552 10.67 1.48 19.70
CA TRP A 552 10.78 1.54 18.24
C TRP A 552 12.17 2.00 17.80
N GLN A 553 12.71 3.03 18.45
CA GLN A 553 14.06 3.50 18.14
C GLN A 553 15.14 2.45 18.47
N TYR A 554 14.97 1.67 19.54
CA TYR A 554 15.88 0.55 19.88
C TYR A 554 15.96 -0.52 18.78
N VAL A 555 14.87 -0.71 18.02
CA VAL A 555 14.84 -1.63 16.88
C VAL A 555 15.43 -0.97 15.63
N GLN A 556 14.98 0.23 15.27
CA GLN A 556 15.30 0.81 13.95
C GLN A 556 16.70 1.45 13.89
N ALA A 557 17.22 1.99 15.00
CA ALA A 557 18.50 2.71 14.99
C ALA A 557 19.70 1.81 14.62
N PRO A 558 19.85 0.58 15.16
CA PRO A 558 20.91 -0.34 14.71
C PRO A 558 20.82 -0.71 13.22
N GLU A 559 19.61 -0.84 12.66
CA GLU A 559 19.42 -1.14 11.24
C GLU A 559 19.87 0.03 10.34
N GLY A 560 19.72 1.27 10.81
CA GLY A 560 20.17 2.46 10.10
C GLY A 560 21.70 2.67 10.07
N VAL A 561 22.45 2.04 10.99
CA VAL A 561 23.92 2.26 11.10
C VAL A 561 24.64 1.96 9.79
N GLU A 562 24.25 0.90 9.11
CA GLU A 562 24.87 0.50 7.85
C GLU A 562 24.33 1.30 6.67
N ALA A 563 23.02 1.61 6.68
CA ALA A 563 22.37 2.39 5.64
C ALA A 563 22.97 3.79 5.49
N TYR A 564 23.17 4.49 6.61
CA TYR A 564 23.81 5.80 6.61
C TYR A 564 25.34 5.72 6.51
N GLY A 565 25.94 4.66 7.05
CA GLY A 565 27.38 4.64 7.31
C GLY A 565 28.22 4.01 6.20
N LEU A 566 27.78 2.89 5.62
CA LEU A 566 28.70 2.01 4.88
C LEU A 566 29.30 2.69 3.66
N ARG A 567 28.47 3.29 2.80
CA ARG A 567 28.96 3.97 1.59
C ARG A 567 29.79 5.20 1.93
N LEU A 568 29.40 5.99 2.95
CA LEU A 568 30.16 7.15 3.40
C LEU A 568 31.54 6.75 3.95
N TYR A 569 31.63 5.66 4.72
CA TYR A 569 32.91 5.18 5.26
C TYR A 569 33.84 4.71 4.14
N THR A 570 33.33 3.90 3.22
CA THR A 570 34.19 3.28 2.20
C THR A 570 34.53 4.24 1.06
N GLN A 571 33.54 4.98 0.53
CA GLN A 571 33.73 5.82 -0.66
C GLN A 571 34.21 7.24 -0.33
N VAL A 572 33.83 7.80 0.83
CA VAL A 572 34.18 9.18 1.19
C VAL A 572 35.37 9.21 2.14
N LEU A 573 35.33 8.43 3.23
CA LEU A 573 36.37 8.42 4.24
C LEU A 573 37.53 7.47 3.91
N GLY A 574 37.39 6.63 2.89
CA GLY A 574 38.44 5.71 2.42
C GLY A 574 38.70 4.53 3.34
N TRP A 575 37.76 4.17 4.22
CA TRP A 575 37.92 3.02 5.11
C TRP A 575 37.78 1.70 4.33
N PRO A 576 38.61 0.68 4.64
CA PRO A 576 38.36 -0.67 4.17
C PRO A 576 36.98 -1.17 4.63
N GLU A 577 36.27 -1.90 3.76
CA GLU A 577 34.92 -2.43 4.06
C GLU A 577 34.88 -3.23 5.36
N SER A 578 35.89 -4.07 5.59
CA SER A 578 36.01 -4.90 6.80
C SER A 578 36.14 -4.07 8.07
N GLU A 579 36.91 -2.98 8.03
CA GLU A 579 37.10 -2.07 9.16
C GLU A 579 35.82 -1.24 9.41
N ALA A 580 35.19 -0.76 8.34
CA ALA A 580 33.92 -0.05 8.43
C ALA A 580 32.82 -0.93 9.04
N LYS A 581 32.67 -2.18 8.57
CA LYS A 581 31.69 -3.13 9.11
C LYS A 581 32.01 -3.53 10.55
N LEU A 582 33.29 -3.68 10.92
CA LEU A 582 33.69 -3.94 12.29
C LEU A 582 33.31 -2.78 13.22
N HIS A 583 33.63 -1.55 12.84
CA HIS A 583 33.26 -0.36 13.61
C HIS A 583 31.73 -0.24 13.74
N GLN A 584 30.99 -0.42 12.63
CA GLN A 584 29.53 -0.39 12.65
C GLN A 584 28.92 -1.52 13.51
N ALA A 585 29.55 -2.69 13.62
CA ALA A 585 29.12 -3.74 14.53
C ALA A 585 29.26 -3.31 16.01
N LEU A 586 30.35 -2.62 16.36
CA LEU A 586 30.54 -2.04 17.71
C LEU A 586 29.48 -0.98 18.01
N VAL A 587 29.16 -0.13 17.02
CA VAL A 587 28.08 0.87 17.13
C VAL A 587 26.73 0.18 17.37
N LYS A 588 26.38 -0.81 16.54
CA LYS A 588 25.14 -1.59 16.68
C LYS A 588 25.06 -2.26 18.06
N GLN A 589 26.18 -2.76 18.58
CA GLN A 589 26.26 -3.34 19.93
C GLN A 589 25.99 -2.28 21.01
N GLN A 590 26.60 -1.10 20.90
CA GLN A 590 26.40 0.00 21.84
C GLN A 590 24.95 0.51 21.84
N LEU A 591 24.32 0.64 20.66
CA LEU A 591 22.91 1.05 20.56
C LEU A 591 21.93 0.02 21.15
N ARG A 592 22.38 -1.23 21.35
CA ARG A 592 21.63 -2.30 22.01
C ARG A 592 21.95 -2.43 23.51
N ASP A 593 22.89 -1.64 24.03
CA ASP A 593 23.23 -1.64 25.44
C ASP A 593 22.15 -0.91 26.25
N LYS A 594 21.46 -1.65 27.12
CA LYS A 594 20.36 -1.13 27.95
C LYS A 594 20.84 -0.23 29.09
N SER A 595 22.14 -0.26 29.42
CA SER A 595 22.72 0.63 30.42
C SER A 595 22.98 2.03 29.87
N LEU A 596 22.88 2.21 28.55
CA LEU A 596 23.11 3.47 27.88
C LEU A 596 21.81 4.28 27.81
N HIS A 597 21.72 5.35 28.59
CA HIS A 597 20.56 6.24 28.62
C HIS A 597 20.75 7.42 27.68
N ILE A 598 20.91 7.12 26.38
CA ILE A 598 20.98 8.14 25.33
C ILE A 598 19.62 8.44 24.70
N TYR A 599 19.50 9.66 24.21
CA TYR A 599 18.38 10.11 23.40
C TYR A 599 18.85 11.01 22.26
N GLY A 600 18.09 11.02 21.17
CA GLY A 600 18.21 11.95 20.05
C GLY A 600 17.12 13.02 20.12
N LYS A 601 17.18 13.94 19.16
CA LYS A 601 16.14 14.96 18.98
C LYS A 601 15.64 14.94 17.53
N LEU A 602 14.36 15.18 17.34
CA LEU A 602 13.74 15.39 16.04
C LEU A 602 13.13 16.79 16.02
N CYS A 603 13.48 17.58 15.02
CA CYS A 603 12.88 18.89 14.80
C CYS A 603 11.83 18.79 13.69
N VAL A 604 10.60 19.19 13.99
CA VAL A 604 9.54 19.42 13.01
C VAL A 604 9.37 20.93 12.85
N VAL A 605 9.67 21.45 11.67
CA VAL A 605 9.62 22.88 11.37
C VAL A 605 8.53 23.13 10.33
N ARG A 606 7.64 24.07 10.63
CA ARG A 606 6.48 24.37 9.79
C ARG A 606 6.04 25.83 9.91
N GLN A 607 5.22 26.26 8.96
CA GLN A 607 4.44 27.49 9.12
C GLN A 607 3.26 27.29 10.09
N PHE A 608 2.99 28.30 10.91
CA PHE A 608 1.85 28.34 11.83
C PHE A 608 0.85 29.41 11.38
N SER A 609 -0.44 29.09 11.38
CA SER A 609 -1.49 30.08 11.15
C SER A 609 -2.00 30.61 12.50
N LEU A 610 -1.96 31.93 12.68
CA LEU A 610 -2.60 32.65 13.77
C LEU A 610 -4.13 32.75 13.55
N THR A 611 -4.78 31.68 13.09
CA THR A 611 -6.23 31.60 13.17
C THR A 611 -6.60 31.29 14.60
N ILE A 612 -6.88 32.33 15.40
CA ILE A 612 -7.61 32.17 16.65
C ILE A 612 -8.86 31.37 16.29
N PRO A 613 -9.08 30.16 16.85
CA PRO A 613 -10.21 29.34 16.50
C PRO A 613 -11.48 30.19 16.63
N LEU A 614 -12.39 30.12 15.66
CA LEU A 614 -13.67 30.82 15.72
C LEU A 614 -14.40 30.58 17.06
N GLN A 615 -14.16 29.42 17.69
CA GLN A 615 -14.62 29.09 19.04
C GLN A 615 -14.03 29.99 20.14
N VAL A 616 -12.76 30.38 20.06
CA VAL A 616 -12.12 31.31 21.02
C VAL A 616 -12.59 32.74 20.80
N ILE A 617 -12.80 33.16 19.53
CA ILE A 617 -13.42 34.46 19.22
C ILE A 617 -14.88 34.48 19.72
N LEU A 618 -15.62 33.38 19.55
CA LEU A 618 -16.98 33.21 20.05
C LEU A 618 -17.01 33.22 21.58
N LEU A 619 -16.06 32.57 22.26
CA LEU A 619 -15.95 32.60 23.72
C LEU A 619 -15.61 34.00 24.26
N LEU A 620 -14.73 34.74 23.58
CA LEU A 620 -14.39 36.12 23.95
C LEU A 620 -15.56 37.08 23.72
N THR A 621 -16.30 36.93 22.61
CA THR A 621 -17.51 37.72 22.35
C THR A 621 -18.65 37.38 23.31
N VAL A 622 -18.89 36.10 23.60
CA VAL A 622 -19.87 35.67 24.62
C VAL A 622 -19.47 36.17 26.01
N ALA A 623 -18.18 36.11 26.38
CA ALA A 623 -17.71 36.64 27.66
C ALA A 623 -17.92 38.17 27.76
N GLN A 624 -17.72 38.89 26.66
CA GLN A 624 -17.93 40.34 26.58
C GLN A 624 -19.41 40.71 26.64
N ASP A 625 -20.29 39.94 25.98
CA ASP A 625 -21.74 40.09 26.06
C ASP A 625 -22.26 39.77 27.47
N MET A 626 -21.75 38.72 28.12
CA MET A 626 -22.05 38.40 29.51
C MET A 626 -21.66 39.53 30.46
N TRP A 627 -20.47 40.13 30.28
CA TRP A 627 -20.02 41.27 31.08
C TRP A 627 -20.90 42.51 30.87
N SER A 628 -21.36 42.75 29.64
CA SER A 628 -22.29 43.84 29.32
C SER A 628 -23.68 43.63 29.96
N MET A 629 -24.16 42.38 30.01
CA MET A 629 -25.42 42.01 30.68
C MET A 629 -25.33 42.23 32.19
N VAL A 630 -24.24 41.81 32.84
CA VAL A 630 -24.03 42.04 34.28
C VAL A 630 -24.04 43.54 34.60
N GLY A 631 -23.34 44.36 33.80
CA GLY A 631 -23.35 45.82 33.94
C GLY A 631 -24.69 46.50 33.63
N SER A 632 -25.58 45.84 32.90
CA SER A 632 -26.97 46.30 32.65
C SER A 632 -27.89 45.98 33.83
N VAL A 633 -27.75 44.78 34.41
CA VAL A 633 -28.49 44.36 35.61
C VAL A 633 -28.14 45.24 36.81
N GLU A 634 -26.85 45.52 37.04
CA GLU A 634 -26.43 46.43 38.12
C GLU A 634 -26.97 47.87 37.94
N ARG A 635 -27.03 48.37 36.70
CA ARG A 635 -27.62 49.69 36.42
C ARG A 635 -29.13 49.73 36.63
N ASN A 636 -29.85 48.65 36.32
CA ASN A 636 -31.28 48.55 36.56
C ASN A 636 -31.62 48.36 38.05
N GLU A 637 -30.80 47.63 38.80
CA GLU A 637 -30.90 47.52 40.27
C GLU A 637 -30.65 48.89 40.95
N ARG A 638 -29.63 49.65 40.50
CA ARG A 638 -29.39 51.02 40.99
C ARG A 638 -30.54 51.99 40.66
N LYS A 639 -31.17 51.86 39.49
CA LYS A 639 -32.37 52.66 39.15
C LYS A 639 -33.59 52.27 39.99
N LYS A 640 -33.80 50.98 40.28
CA LYS A 640 -34.90 50.50 41.13
C LYS A 640 -34.73 50.84 42.61
N SER A 641 -33.48 50.94 43.10
CA SER A 641 -33.19 51.39 44.46
C SER A 641 -33.28 52.92 44.59
N GLY A 642 -32.80 53.67 43.59
CA GLY A 642 -32.96 55.13 43.54
C GLY A 642 -34.42 55.58 43.41
N ALA A 643 -35.23 54.89 42.62
CA ALA A 643 -36.67 55.18 42.47
C ALA A 643 -37.46 54.90 43.76
N ARG A 644 -37.09 53.85 44.52
CA ARG A 644 -37.71 53.55 45.81
C ARG A 644 -37.38 54.54 46.92
N CYS A 645 -36.23 55.21 46.88
CA CYS A 645 -35.92 56.30 47.81
C CYS A 645 -36.77 57.56 47.54
N LEU A 646 -37.07 57.86 46.27
CA LEU A 646 -37.84 59.05 45.88
C LEU A 646 -39.34 58.93 46.14
N GLU A 647 -39.89 57.72 46.26
CA GLU A 647 -41.29 57.51 46.67
C GLU A 647 -41.48 57.49 48.21
N SER A 648 -40.40 57.59 48.99
CA SER A 648 -40.41 57.57 50.46
C SER A 648 -40.06 58.91 51.13
N MET A 649 -39.86 59.97 50.34
CA MET A 649 -39.76 61.37 50.78
C MET A 649 -41.00 62.13 50.31
#